data_AF-A0A800MAH9-F1
#
_entry.id   AF-A0A800MAH9-F1
#
_cell.length_a   1.000
_cell.length_b   1.000
_cell.length_c   1.000
_cell.angle_alpha   90.00
_cell.angle_beta   90.00
_cell.angle_gamma   90.00
#
_symmetry.space_group_name_H-M   'P 1'
#
loop_
_entity.id
_entity.type
_entity.pdbx_description
1 polymer ?
#
loop_
_entity_poly.entity_id
_entity_poly.type
_entity_poly.pdbx_seq_one_letter_code
_entity_poly.pdbx_strand_id
1 'polypeptide(L)'
;MRIAAIIALGLPFWTAAQPVVPGFDRFPRDTPAAQIAAGEVLITELNCVACHAAGEGQTHRFQRRPAPILFTTHNPASAGWLRHWMLDPQKLKPGTLMPDLLHGLDKDNKSKAVEALRHYLVTLNPATGPEAAMIGNGPKGKQLYQTLGCAQCHAPDAQDNKRDIPLGNVRYKYGHAHLIKFLRNPLHSRPAGRMPRTPMSEEEAAHLSVYLRLRSGPLEMYGLARGPAALKLRAEGKKLVQTLRCANCHQMPEQKLQPAQLNFSKPLGKLNPAHGCLAPKPAAAVPQFHLNAAQRTAITAALRAKETEPSLAAHVHREMRLFNCTACHDRKDLGGPNPKRDALFLSLGNDLGDEGRLPPTLTGVGAKLTESALHKVLRGDGAVRPYLATRMPDFGEANAKRLTPLLAAADARANVKPTPRHGNENKVGRNQYGRELMGVKGLSCIACHQLGGHKSLGIQSMDLAHAPRRLRPEWFRAYLINPAAFRPGTRMPSFWPEGKAVSKIFGGNTPRQIDSLWVYLNELDQTRLPEGLEKKGGFELKPAKRPMVFRTFMEGAGTHAIAVGFPAGVHAAFDAEAVGWALAWRWKFLDAESTWDNRFTPLAKPLGTDIIKLPPGPAVAVYQDGKPWPKGGLQFSGYRLAKDGTPTFLYSHGKTKITDTLTPKGKGLRRRMEFNGAEGVLWVRLAVGENFRTKEVGVWIGDNQLTLIAPTAFTRRIGKQTELIAPVKLKANGKTILEVELKW
;
A
#
# COMPACT_ATOMS: atom_id res chain seq x y z
N MET A 1 -41.42 50.40 -47.00
CA MET A 1 -40.40 49.33 -46.96
C MET A 1 -39.15 49.82 -47.68
N ARG A 2 -38.08 50.14 -46.95
CA ARG A 2 -36.72 50.36 -47.50
C ARG A 2 -35.76 49.68 -46.54
N ILE A 3 -35.17 48.56 -46.97
CA ILE A 3 -34.16 47.82 -46.21
C ILE A 3 -32.80 48.26 -46.73
N ALA A 4 -32.02 48.93 -45.87
CA ALA A 4 -30.60 49.16 -46.08
C ALA A 4 -29.83 48.00 -45.48
N ALA A 5 -29.08 47.26 -46.31
CA ALA A 5 -28.18 46.20 -45.87
C ALA A 5 -26.80 46.81 -45.57
N ILE A 6 -26.41 46.81 -44.29
CA ILE A 6 -25.05 47.16 -43.85
C ILE A 6 -24.19 45.88 -43.98
N ILE A 7 -23.25 45.88 -44.93
CA ILE A 7 -22.20 44.87 -45.01
C ILE A 7 -21.12 45.23 -43.99
N ALA A 8 -21.16 44.58 -42.83
CA ALA A 8 -20.05 44.61 -41.87
C ALA A 8 -18.97 43.61 -42.33
N LEU A 9 -17.91 44.12 -42.96
CA LEU A 9 -16.67 43.40 -43.20
C LEU A 9 -16.02 43.06 -41.86
N GLY A 10 -16.27 41.83 -41.37
CA GLY A 10 -15.58 41.26 -40.23
C GLY A 10 -14.12 40.99 -40.57
N LEU A 11 -13.22 41.90 -40.19
CA LEU A 11 -11.79 41.57 -40.06
C LEU A 11 -11.68 40.43 -39.04
N PRO A 12 -11.02 39.30 -39.37
CA PRO A 12 -10.84 38.24 -38.41
C PRO A 12 -9.92 38.80 -37.32
N PHE A 13 -10.45 38.96 -36.11
CA PHE A 13 -9.64 39.14 -34.92
C PHE A 13 -8.78 37.88 -34.77
N TRP A 14 -7.56 37.90 -35.31
CA TRP A 14 -6.55 36.89 -35.03
C TRP A 14 -6.20 37.02 -33.54
N THR A 15 -6.91 36.30 -32.69
CA THR A 15 -6.55 36.21 -31.27
C THR A 15 -5.23 35.45 -31.20
N ALA A 16 -4.12 36.17 -30.99
CA ALA A 16 -2.82 35.55 -30.78
C ALA A 16 -2.92 34.55 -29.60
N ALA A 17 -2.31 33.36 -29.75
CA ALA A 17 -2.29 32.38 -28.69
C ALA A 17 -1.48 32.90 -27.48
N GLN A 18 -2.01 32.68 -26.28
CA GLN A 18 -1.51 33.19 -24.99
C GLN A 18 -1.07 32.02 -24.11
N PRO A 19 -0.11 32.20 -23.17
CA PRO A 19 0.30 31.14 -22.25
C PRO A 19 -0.86 30.56 -21.46
N VAL A 20 -0.90 29.23 -21.30
CA VAL A 20 -1.89 28.55 -20.47
C VAL A 20 -1.23 28.02 -19.20
N VAL A 21 -1.75 28.50 -18.06
CA VAL A 21 -1.32 28.18 -16.70
C VAL A 21 -2.56 27.73 -15.93
N PRO A 22 -2.81 26.42 -15.76
CA PRO A 22 -4.02 25.92 -15.10
C PRO A 22 -4.31 26.51 -13.71
N GLY A 23 -3.26 26.77 -12.92
CA GLY A 23 -3.37 27.41 -11.60
C GLY A 23 -3.86 28.87 -11.64
N PHE A 24 -3.86 29.49 -12.83
CA PHE A 24 -4.48 30.78 -13.13
C PHE A 24 -5.80 30.59 -13.86
N ASP A 25 -5.81 29.84 -14.98
CA ASP A 25 -6.93 29.77 -15.92
C ASP A 25 -8.17 29.04 -15.36
N ARG A 26 -7.98 28.12 -14.41
CA ARG A 26 -9.09 27.33 -13.82
C ARG A 26 -9.72 27.97 -12.59
N PHE A 27 -9.17 29.07 -12.08
CA PHE A 27 -9.58 29.66 -10.82
C PHE A 27 -10.27 31.01 -11.02
N PRO A 28 -11.29 31.32 -10.20
CA PRO A 28 -11.90 32.64 -10.19
C PRO A 28 -10.90 33.70 -9.70
N ARG A 29 -11.12 34.94 -10.14
CA ARG A 29 -10.27 36.11 -9.88
C ARG A 29 -11.13 37.36 -9.64
N ASP A 30 -12.24 37.15 -8.97
CA ASP A 30 -13.31 38.10 -8.68
C ASP A 30 -13.02 39.01 -7.47
N THR A 31 -12.06 38.63 -6.62
CA THR A 31 -11.63 39.41 -5.46
C THR A 31 -10.18 39.90 -5.60
N PRO A 32 -9.78 41.00 -4.93
CA PRO A 32 -8.38 41.45 -4.91
C PRO A 32 -7.42 40.36 -4.42
N ALA A 33 -7.79 39.61 -3.38
CA ALA A 33 -6.97 38.51 -2.87
C ALA A 33 -6.82 37.38 -3.90
N ALA A 34 -7.90 37.00 -4.60
CA ALA A 34 -7.83 36.01 -5.67
C ALA A 34 -6.98 36.48 -6.86
N GLN A 35 -7.06 37.77 -7.21
CA GLN A 35 -6.25 38.38 -8.26
C GLN A 35 -4.75 38.35 -7.91
N ILE A 36 -4.38 38.66 -6.66
CA ILE A 36 -3.00 38.58 -6.16
C ILE A 36 -2.49 37.14 -6.20
N ALA A 37 -3.24 36.19 -5.64
CA ALA A 37 -2.85 34.78 -5.64
C ALA A 37 -2.68 34.21 -7.07
N ALA A 38 -3.52 34.66 -8.01
CA ALA A 38 -3.41 34.29 -9.41
C ALA A 38 -2.13 34.87 -10.06
N GLY A 39 -1.75 36.10 -9.70
CA GLY A 39 -0.51 36.75 -10.16
C GLY A 39 0.74 36.06 -9.61
N GLU A 40 0.75 35.65 -8.34
CA GLU A 40 1.87 34.91 -7.73
C GLU A 40 2.12 33.56 -8.44
N VAL A 41 1.04 32.85 -8.80
CA VAL A 41 1.12 31.65 -9.62
C VAL A 41 1.72 31.94 -10.99
N LEU A 42 1.28 33.01 -11.67
CA LEU A 42 1.83 33.38 -12.99
C LEU A 42 3.32 33.77 -12.91
N ILE A 43 3.73 34.57 -11.93
CA ILE A 43 5.13 34.99 -11.74
C ILE A 43 6.03 33.75 -11.54
N THR A 44 5.55 32.76 -10.79
CA THR A 44 6.26 31.50 -10.54
C THR A 44 6.28 30.61 -11.80
N GLU A 45 5.15 30.42 -12.48
CA GLU A 45 5.05 29.53 -13.66
C GLU A 45 5.78 30.07 -14.89
N LEU A 46 5.78 31.40 -15.09
CA LEU A 46 6.56 32.09 -16.12
C LEU A 46 8.02 32.30 -15.71
N ASN A 47 8.39 31.89 -14.49
CA ASN A 47 9.73 31.91 -13.94
C ASN A 47 10.39 33.30 -14.00
N CYS A 48 9.64 34.37 -13.68
CA CYS A 48 10.16 35.74 -13.73
C CYS A 48 11.39 35.93 -12.84
N VAL A 49 11.47 35.15 -11.75
CA VAL A 49 12.60 35.11 -10.81
C VAL A 49 13.87 34.45 -11.35
N ALA A 50 13.90 34.03 -12.61
CA ALA A 50 15.14 33.67 -13.29
C ALA A 50 15.97 34.92 -13.68
N CYS A 51 15.29 36.05 -13.89
CA CYS A 51 15.91 37.31 -14.31
C CYS A 51 15.75 38.42 -13.27
N HIS A 52 14.68 38.39 -12.47
CA HIS A 52 14.36 39.42 -11.49
C HIS A 52 14.50 38.88 -10.07
N ALA A 53 15.40 39.44 -9.27
CA ALA A 53 15.51 39.06 -7.86
C ALA A 53 14.17 39.31 -7.13
N ALA A 54 13.71 38.31 -6.38
CA ALA A 54 12.71 38.52 -5.34
C ALA A 54 13.39 39.24 -4.16
N GLY A 55 12.68 40.14 -3.48
CA GLY A 55 13.16 40.71 -2.22
C GLY A 55 13.33 39.61 -1.16
N GLU A 56 14.19 39.83 -0.16
CA GLU A 56 14.50 38.82 0.87
C GLU A 56 13.24 38.30 1.59
N GLY A 57 12.27 39.19 1.88
CA GLY A 57 10.96 38.85 2.46
C GLY A 57 9.92 38.28 1.49
N GLN A 58 10.25 38.12 0.21
CA GLN A 58 9.29 37.71 -0.85
C GLN A 58 9.61 36.34 -1.45
N THR A 59 10.69 35.71 -1.00
CA THR A 59 11.15 34.41 -1.49
C THR A 59 10.10 33.30 -1.29
N HIS A 60 9.26 33.43 -0.26
CA HIS A 60 8.12 32.55 -0.04
C HIS A 60 6.93 32.82 -0.98
N ARG A 61 6.81 34.02 -1.59
CA ARG A 61 5.74 34.40 -2.54
C ARG A 61 6.13 34.10 -3.99
N PHE A 62 7.38 34.41 -4.36
CA PHE A 62 7.90 34.28 -5.72
C PHE A 62 9.02 33.24 -5.75
N GLN A 63 8.63 31.97 -5.91
CA GLN A 63 9.57 30.87 -5.94
C GLN A 63 10.18 30.69 -7.34
N ARG A 64 11.45 30.28 -7.38
CA ARG A 64 12.07 29.84 -8.64
C ARG A 64 11.66 28.41 -8.95
N ARG A 65 11.33 28.16 -10.21
CA ARG A 65 11.08 26.80 -10.70
C ARG A 65 12.39 26.18 -11.21
N PRO A 66 12.66 24.89 -10.91
CA PRO A 66 13.72 24.16 -11.59
C PRO A 66 13.54 24.21 -13.11
N ALA A 67 14.61 24.58 -13.81
CA ALA A 67 14.58 24.69 -15.27
C ALA A 67 14.35 23.32 -15.93
N PRO A 68 13.58 23.23 -17.04
CA PRO A 68 13.57 22.03 -17.87
C PRO A 68 14.96 21.77 -18.46
N ILE A 69 15.35 20.51 -18.50
CA ILE A 69 16.59 20.08 -19.16
C ILE A 69 16.34 20.12 -20.66
N LEU A 70 17.19 20.84 -21.38
CA LEU A 70 16.94 21.20 -22.78
C LEU A 70 16.76 19.97 -23.67
N PHE A 71 17.74 19.07 -23.66
CA PHE A 71 17.70 17.79 -24.37
C PHE A 71 18.15 16.66 -23.44
N THR A 72 17.49 15.51 -23.56
CA THR A 72 17.81 14.27 -22.86
C THR A 72 17.56 13.11 -23.81
N THR A 73 17.94 11.89 -23.42
CA THR A 73 17.59 10.67 -24.18
C THR A 73 16.08 10.43 -24.23
N HIS A 74 15.27 11.10 -23.41
CA HIS A 74 13.80 11.02 -23.42
C HIS A 74 13.16 12.19 -24.18
N ASN A 75 13.90 13.27 -24.39
CA ASN A 75 13.43 14.51 -25.00
C ASN A 75 14.46 15.05 -26.02
N PRO A 76 14.86 14.26 -27.04
CA PRO A 76 15.67 14.81 -28.12
C PRO A 76 14.83 15.77 -28.98
N ALA A 77 15.50 16.61 -29.74
CA ALA A 77 14.85 17.50 -30.70
C ALA A 77 15.45 17.37 -32.09
N SER A 78 14.59 17.26 -33.11
CA SER A 78 15.03 17.30 -34.50
C SER A 78 15.31 18.73 -34.95
N ALA A 79 16.21 18.89 -35.94
CA ALA A 79 16.50 20.20 -36.54
C ALA A 79 15.24 20.88 -37.11
N GLY A 80 14.38 20.10 -37.80
CA GLY A 80 13.13 20.59 -38.35
C GLY A 80 12.15 21.08 -37.28
N TRP A 81 12.00 20.35 -36.17
CA TRP A 81 11.16 20.77 -35.06
C TRP A 81 11.70 22.05 -34.41
N LEU A 82 13.01 22.12 -34.14
CA LEU A 82 13.67 23.29 -33.56
C LEU A 82 13.46 24.55 -34.41
N ARG A 83 13.52 24.40 -35.74
CA ARG A 83 13.25 25.50 -36.66
C ARG A 83 11.85 26.08 -36.44
N HIS A 84 10.82 25.24 -36.49
CA HIS A 84 9.44 25.68 -36.33
C HIS A 84 9.17 26.23 -34.91
N TRP A 85 9.74 25.58 -33.90
CA TRP A 85 9.60 26.00 -32.50
C TRP A 85 10.17 27.39 -32.25
N MET A 86 11.36 27.71 -32.77
CA MET A 86 11.98 29.02 -32.54
C MET A 86 11.46 30.12 -33.49
N LEU A 87 10.89 29.75 -34.64
CA LEU A 87 10.23 30.72 -35.51
C LEU A 87 8.94 31.27 -34.86
N ASP A 88 8.13 30.40 -34.26
CA ASP A 88 6.90 30.80 -33.59
C ASP A 88 6.45 29.71 -32.59
N PRO A 89 6.88 29.80 -31.30
CA PRO A 89 6.52 28.83 -30.29
C PRO A 89 5.01 28.71 -30.06
N GLN A 90 4.29 29.84 -30.09
CA GLN A 90 2.85 29.89 -29.85
C GLN A 90 2.06 29.29 -31.02
N LYS A 91 2.52 29.45 -32.26
CA LYS A 91 1.92 28.78 -33.42
C LYS A 91 2.14 27.27 -33.40
N LEU A 92 3.34 26.80 -33.04
CA LEU A 92 3.64 25.37 -33.02
C LEU A 92 2.97 24.65 -31.83
N LYS A 93 2.90 25.32 -30.68
CA LYS A 93 2.23 24.83 -29.47
C LYS A 93 1.49 25.98 -28.79
N PRO A 94 0.25 26.24 -29.20
CA PRO A 94 -0.62 27.21 -28.55
C PRO A 94 -0.64 27.01 -27.03
N GLY A 95 -0.50 28.09 -26.27
CA GLY A 95 -0.46 28.05 -24.82
C GLY A 95 0.84 27.58 -24.18
N THR A 96 1.93 27.53 -24.94
CA THR A 96 3.27 27.34 -24.37
C THR A 96 3.67 28.47 -23.43
N LEU A 97 4.52 28.16 -22.44
CA LEU A 97 5.15 29.16 -21.56
C LEU A 97 6.49 29.66 -22.10
N MET A 98 7.02 29.06 -23.17
CA MET A 98 8.24 29.53 -23.81
C MET A 98 7.96 30.87 -24.49
N PRO A 99 8.64 31.97 -24.10
CA PRO A 99 8.48 33.25 -24.77
C PRO A 99 9.14 33.22 -26.16
N ASP A 100 8.68 34.10 -27.05
CA ASP A 100 9.43 34.45 -28.25
C ASP A 100 10.58 35.39 -27.86
N LEU A 101 11.82 34.94 -28.07
CA LEU A 101 13.04 35.71 -27.81
C LEU A 101 13.56 36.44 -29.05
N LEU A 102 12.97 36.17 -30.22
CA LEU A 102 13.40 36.68 -31.53
C LEU A 102 12.33 37.54 -32.19
N HIS A 103 11.28 37.94 -31.45
CA HIS A 103 10.16 38.74 -31.97
C HIS A 103 10.58 40.12 -32.49
N GLY A 104 11.69 40.66 -31.98
CA GLY A 104 12.25 41.94 -32.41
C GLY A 104 13.04 41.90 -33.71
N LEU A 105 13.26 40.72 -34.29
CA LEU A 105 13.95 40.57 -35.58
C LEU A 105 12.92 40.54 -36.72
N ASP A 106 13.26 41.15 -37.85
CA ASP A 106 12.51 40.94 -39.09
C ASP A 106 12.57 39.47 -39.54
N LYS A 107 11.73 39.11 -40.52
CA LYS A 107 11.55 37.73 -40.98
C LYS A 107 12.86 37.08 -41.42
N ASP A 108 13.72 37.80 -42.10
CA ASP A 108 14.95 37.26 -42.69
C ASP A 108 16.02 37.07 -41.62
N ASN A 109 16.22 38.07 -40.77
CA ASN A 109 17.14 38.00 -39.65
C ASN A 109 16.69 36.97 -38.60
N LYS A 110 15.39 36.85 -38.35
CA LYS A 110 14.83 35.78 -37.50
C LYS A 110 15.13 34.40 -38.10
N SER A 111 14.93 34.22 -39.41
CA SER A 111 15.21 32.94 -40.07
C SER A 111 16.71 32.59 -40.00
N LYS A 112 17.61 33.55 -40.23
CA LYS A 112 19.07 33.36 -40.08
C LYS A 112 19.47 33.00 -38.65
N ALA A 113 18.94 33.71 -37.66
CA ALA A 113 19.20 33.44 -36.25
C ALA A 113 18.72 32.03 -35.84
N VAL A 114 17.51 31.64 -36.26
CA VAL A 114 16.97 30.29 -36.05
C VAL A 114 17.83 29.23 -36.72
N GLU A 115 18.37 29.51 -37.91
CA GLU A 115 19.25 28.59 -38.62
C GLU A 115 20.56 28.33 -37.86
N ALA A 116 21.21 29.40 -37.38
CA ALA A 116 22.41 29.29 -36.56
C ALA A 116 22.11 28.56 -35.24
N LEU A 117 21.03 28.94 -34.54
CA LEU A 117 20.61 28.31 -33.28
C LEU A 117 20.37 26.80 -33.45
N ARG A 118 19.59 26.36 -34.44
CA ARG A 118 19.28 24.94 -34.61
C ARG A 118 20.53 24.11 -34.92
N HIS A 119 21.50 24.68 -35.64
CA HIS A 119 22.76 24.00 -35.95
C HIS A 119 23.59 23.72 -34.69
N TYR A 120 23.63 24.65 -33.75
CA TYR A 120 24.29 24.45 -32.46
C TYR A 120 23.47 23.57 -31.52
N LEU A 121 22.16 23.84 -31.36
CA LEU A 121 21.31 23.14 -30.41
C LEU A 121 21.25 21.62 -30.68
N VAL A 122 21.24 21.19 -31.94
CA VAL A 122 21.25 19.76 -32.28
C VAL A 122 22.53 19.07 -31.81
N THR A 123 23.68 19.77 -31.69
CA THR A 123 24.91 19.17 -31.16
C THR A 123 24.85 18.91 -29.66
N LEU A 124 23.85 19.47 -28.97
CA LEU A 124 23.62 19.24 -27.54
C LEU A 124 22.68 18.05 -27.29
N ASN A 125 22.08 17.46 -28.34
CA ASN A 125 21.33 16.22 -28.18
C ASN A 125 22.30 15.12 -27.71
N PRO A 126 21.92 14.31 -26.72
CA PRO A 126 22.68 13.10 -26.43
C PRO A 126 22.64 12.15 -27.62
N ALA A 127 23.69 11.36 -27.80
CA ALA A 127 23.73 10.34 -28.85
C ALA A 127 22.59 9.33 -28.63
N THR A 128 21.68 9.26 -29.60
CA THR A 128 20.56 8.29 -29.61
C THR A 128 20.59 7.52 -30.91
N GLY A 129 20.75 6.20 -30.84
CA GLY A 129 20.63 5.30 -31.99
C GLY A 129 19.17 5.02 -32.36
N PRO A 130 18.92 4.23 -33.41
CA PRO A 130 17.60 3.66 -33.68
C PRO A 130 17.17 2.80 -32.49
N GLU A 131 15.99 3.08 -31.92
CA GLU A 131 15.48 2.36 -30.76
C GLU A 131 14.24 1.55 -31.15
N ALA A 132 14.31 0.24 -30.90
CA ALA A 132 13.13 -0.61 -30.91
C ALA A 132 12.15 -0.13 -29.83
N ALA A 133 10.86 -0.17 -30.14
CA ALA A 133 9.82 0.25 -29.23
C ALA A 133 8.60 -0.67 -29.33
N MET A 134 7.96 -0.93 -28.19
CA MET A 134 6.75 -1.74 -28.13
C MET A 134 5.65 -1.15 -29.03
N ILE A 135 4.95 -2.01 -29.75
CA ILE A 135 3.82 -1.63 -30.61
C ILE A 135 2.63 -1.26 -29.71
N GLY A 136 2.03 -0.10 -29.97
CA GLY A 136 0.87 0.39 -29.23
C GLY A 136 -0.45 0.20 -29.98
N ASN A 137 -1.57 0.33 -29.27
CA ASN A 137 -2.92 0.35 -29.83
C ASN A 137 -3.58 1.71 -29.54
N GLY A 138 -3.98 2.43 -30.59
CA GLY A 138 -4.55 3.79 -30.48
C GLY A 138 -5.85 3.88 -29.67
N PRO A 139 -6.87 3.06 -29.95
CA PRO A 139 -8.09 2.99 -29.14
C PRO A 139 -7.85 2.73 -27.65
N LYS A 140 -7.00 1.75 -27.29
CA LYS A 140 -6.59 1.52 -25.89
C LYS A 140 -5.86 2.74 -25.31
N GLY A 141 -5.02 3.41 -26.11
CA GLY A 141 -4.36 4.65 -25.73
C GLY A 141 -5.34 5.79 -25.41
N LYS A 142 -6.41 5.94 -26.19
CA LYS A 142 -7.49 6.90 -25.91
C LYS A 142 -8.16 6.62 -24.57
N GLN A 143 -8.50 5.35 -24.31
CA GLN A 143 -9.09 4.93 -23.04
C GLN A 143 -8.16 5.26 -21.87
N LEU A 144 -6.88 4.87 -21.95
CA LEU A 144 -5.90 5.16 -20.89
C LEU A 144 -5.71 6.66 -20.65
N TYR A 145 -5.69 7.47 -21.72
CA TYR A 145 -5.57 8.93 -21.61
C TYR A 145 -6.71 9.55 -20.78
N GLN A 146 -7.91 8.99 -20.93
CA GLN A 146 -9.10 9.42 -20.20
C GLN A 146 -9.08 8.92 -18.74
N THR A 147 -8.67 7.68 -18.49
CA THR A 147 -8.90 7.02 -17.21
C THR A 147 -7.72 7.10 -16.23
N LEU A 148 -6.48 7.13 -16.71
CA LEU A 148 -5.29 7.19 -15.84
C LEU A 148 -5.10 8.56 -15.17
N GLY A 149 -5.78 9.60 -15.67
CA GLY A 149 -5.74 10.97 -15.15
C GLY A 149 -5.11 12.00 -16.09
N CYS A 150 -4.66 11.62 -17.30
CA CYS A 150 -4.04 12.55 -18.25
C CYS A 150 -5.01 13.68 -18.65
N ALA A 151 -6.27 13.32 -18.91
CA ALA A 151 -7.35 14.24 -19.25
C ALA A 151 -7.73 15.23 -18.12
N GLN A 152 -7.21 15.06 -16.91
CA GLN A 152 -7.48 15.99 -15.80
C GLN A 152 -6.52 17.18 -15.83
N CYS A 153 -5.32 17.00 -16.38
CA CYS A 153 -4.34 18.08 -16.59
C CYS A 153 -4.34 18.62 -18.02
N HIS A 154 -4.48 17.73 -18.99
CA HIS A 154 -4.56 18.04 -20.42
C HIS A 154 -6.04 18.06 -20.87
N ALA A 155 -6.35 18.65 -22.02
CA ALA A 155 -7.74 18.65 -22.52
C ALA A 155 -8.21 17.21 -22.82
N PRO A 156 -9.48 16.82 -22.57
CA PRO A 156 -9.90 15.42 -22.72
C PRO A 156 -9.89 14.94 -24.18
N ASP A 157 -10.10 15.85 -25.10
CA ASP A 157 -9.95 15.66 -26.54
C ASP A 157 -8.54 15.98 -27.01
N ALA A 158 -7.59 16.27 -26.10
CA ALA A 158 -6.20 16.68 -26.32
C ALA A 158 -6.00 17.87 -27.29
N GLN A 159 -6.99 18.75 -27.43
CA GLN A 159 -6.87 20.02 -28.15
C GLN A 159 -6.55 21.19 -27.21
N ASP A 160 -6.09 22.32 -27.73
CA ASP A 160 -5.96 23.53 -26.92
C ASP A 160 -7.34 24.15 -26.70
N ASN A 161 -7.72 24.31 -25.44
CA ASN A 161 -8.96 24.96 -25.03
C ASN A 161 -8.72 26.19 -24.14
N LYS A 162 -7.47 26.70 -24.13
CA LYS A 162 -7.04 27.88 -23.36
C LYS A 162 -7.19 27.74 -21.85
N ARG A 163 -7.39 26.53 -21.33
CA ARG A 163 -7.64 26.22 -19.91
C ARG A 163 -6.78 25.09 -19.36
N ASP A 164 -6.49 24.10 -20.20
CA ASP A 164 -5.72 22.91 -19.84
C ASP A 164 -4.31 22.96 -20.39
N ILE A 165 -3.40 22.16 -19.83
CA ILE A 165 -2.02 22.12 -20.31
C ILE A 165 -2.02 21.68 -21.77
N PRO A 166 -1.60 22.54 -22.71
CA PRO A 166 -1.72 22.22 -24.12
C PRO A 166 -0.67 21.20 -24.50
N LEU A 167 -1.06 20.23 -25.31
CA LEU A 167 -0.16 19.21 -25.85
C LEU A 167 0.48 19.64 -27.17
N GLY A 168 -0.24 20.46 -27.95
CA GLY A 168 0.13 20.76 -29.34
C GLY A 168 0.22 19.49 -30.18
N ASN A 169 0.98 19.55 -31.26
CA ASN A 169 1.18 18.40 -32.11
C ASN A 169 2.36 17.54 -31.63
N VAL A 170 2.07 16.53 -30.80
CA VAL A 170 3.09 15.71 -30.13
C VAL A 170 3.99 14.96 -31.12
N ARG A 171 3.46 14.53 -32.27
CA ARG A 171 4.20 13.78 -33.30
C ARG A 171 5.39 14.56 -33.87
N TYR A 172 5.27 15.89 -33.96
CA TYR A 172 6.35 16.74 -34.50
C TYR A 172 7.58 16.74 -33.60
N LYS A 173 7.38 16.57 -32.30
CA LYS A 173 8.46 16.60 -31.33
C LYS A 173 9.01 15.20 -31.04
N TYR A 174 8.13 14.23 -30.79
CA TYR A 174 8.53 12.92 -30.30
C TYR A 174 8.33 11.80 -31.32
N GLY A 175 9.41 11.05 -31.56
CA GLY A 175 9.32 9.69 -32.09
C GLY A 175 8.65 8.75 -31.09
N HIS A 176 8.20 7.58 -31.56
CA HIS A 176 7.45 6.61 -30.74
C HIS A 176 8.22 6.16 -29.49
N ALA A 177 9.47 5.70 -29.68
CA ALA A 177 10.34 5.24 -28.59
C ALA A 177 10.59 6.32 -27.53
N HIS A 178 10.97 7.52 -27.98
CA HIS A 178 11.25 8.66 -27.09
C HIS A 178 10.00 9.11 -26.32
N LEU A 179 8.81 9.08 -26.94
CA LEU A 179 7.57 9.43 -26.24
C LEU A 179 7.26 8.40 -25.14
N ILE A 180 7.46 7.11 -25.38
CA ILE A 180 7.30 6.06 -24.35
C ILE A 180 8.21 6.34 -23.15
N LYS A 181 9.50 6.60 -23.40
CA LYS A 181 10.47 6.95 -22.34
C LYS A 181 10.06 8.20 -21.57
N PHE A 182 9.64 9.25 -22.29
CA PHE A 182 9.19 10.49 -21.69
C PHE A 182 7.92 10.30 -20.84
N LEU A 183 6.93 9.53 -21.29
CA LEU A 183 5.70 9.27 -20.55
C LEU A 183 5.96 8.48 -19.25
N ARG A 184 6.88 7.51 -19.28
CA ARG A 184 7.25 6.70 -18.11
C ARG A 184 8.11 7.46 -17.09
N ASN A 185 8.85 8.47 -17.52
CA ASN A 185 9.70 9.30 -16.66
C ASN A 185 9.84 10.74 -17.18
N PRO A 186 8.79 11.59 -17.06
CA PRO A 186 8.84 12.97 -17.51
C PRO A 186 9.77 13.83 -16.64
N LEU A 187 9.94 13.47 -15.36
CA LEU A 187 10.81 14.17 -14.40
C LEU A 187 12.28 14.16 -14.82
N HIS A 188 12.71 13.16 -15.59
CA HIS A 188 14.06 13.12 -16.19
C HIS A 188 14.35 14.34 -17.08
N SER A 189 13.33 14.92 -17.73
CA SER A 189 13.49 16.12 -18.57
C SER A 189 12.87 17.36 -17.94
N ARG A 190 11.93 17.20 -17.01
CA ARG A 190 11.15 18.27 -16.37
C ARG A 190 11.18 18.12 -14.85
N PRO A 191 12.33 18.40 -14.20
CA PRO A 191 12.51 18.16 -12.76
C PRO A 191 11.59 19.00 -11.87
N ALA A 192 11.02 20.10 -12.38
CA ALA A 192 10.04 20.91 -11.64
C ALA A 192 8.72 20.19 -11.33
N GLY A 193 8.41 19.05 -11.97
CA GLY A 193 7.22 18.26 -11.65
C GLY A 193 5.90 18.81 -12.20
N ARG A 194 5.92 19.80 -13.11
CA ARG A 194 4.71 20.31 -13.79
C ARG A 194 3.98 19.23 -14.59
N MET A 195 4.74 18.30 -15.17
CA MET A 195 4.23 17.02 -15.64
C MET A 195 4.81 15.95 -14.71
N PRO A 196 4.06 15.54 -13.68
CA PRO A 196 4.52 14.50 -12.77
C PRO A 196 4.48 13.13 -13.46
N ARG A 197 5.16 12.14 -12.90
CA ARG A 197 5.19 10.79 -13.44
C ARG A 197 3.93 10.04 -13.00
N THR A 198 3.01 9.76 -13.92
CA THR A 198 1.91 8.82 -13.63
C THR A 198 2.46 7.39 -13.74
N PRO A 199 2.34 6.54 -12.69
CA PRO A 199 2.79 5.15 -12.76
C PRO A 199 2.09 4.39 -13.89
N MET A 200 2.86 3.84 -14.82
CA MET A 200 2.35 3.06 -15.96
C MET A 200 3.37 2.04 -16.46
N SER A 201 2.87 0.97 -17.09
CA SER A 201 3.70 -0.03 -17.77
C SER A 201 4.24 0.51 -19.10
N GLU A 202 5.18 -0.23 -19.70
CA GLU A 202 5.67 0.08 -21.04
C GLU A 202 4.59 -0.06 -22.11
N GLU A 203 3.73 -1.07 -21.98
CA GLU A 203 2.59 -1.29 -22.87
C GLU A 203 1.58 -0.14 -22.82
N GLU A 204 1.22 0.31 -21.62
CA GLU A 204 0.33 1.45 -21.42
C GLU A 204 0.92 2.71 -22.07
N ALA A 205 2.21 2.95 -21.87
CA ALA A 205 2.92 4.06 -22.49
C ALA A 205 2.99 3.94 -24.03
N ALA A 206 3.14 2.73 -24.57
CA ALA A 206 3.12 2.48 -26.01
C ALA A 206 1.74 2.78 -26.63
N HIS A 207 0.66 2.33 -25.98
CA HIS A 207 -0.71 2.63 -26.39
C HIS A 207 -0.97 4.15 -26.38
N LEU A 208 -0.62 4.83 -25.30
CA LEU A 208 -0.72 6.29 -25.18
C LEU A 208 0.10 7.01 -26.28
N SER A 209 1.32 6.55 -26.53
CA SER A 209 2.20 7.13 -27.55
C SER A 209 1.56 7.07 -28.95
N VAL A 210 0.95 5.95 -29.33
CA VAL A 210 0.21 5.84 -30.59
C VAL A 210 -0.91 6.86 -30.63
N TYR A 211 -1.81 6.87 -29.63
CA TYR A 211 -2.94 7.78 -29.59
C TYR A 211 -2.55 9.27 -29.69
N LEU A 212 -1.54 9.69 -28.93
CA LEU A 212 -1.08 11.09 -28.89
C LEU A 212 -0.39 11.52 -30.20
N ARG A 213 0.15 10.56 -30.98
CA ARG A 213 0.86 10.82 -32.25
C ARG A 213 -0.02 10.65 -33.50
N LEU A 214 -1.29 10.28 -33.36
CA LEU A 214 -2.23 10.17 -34.50
C LEU A 214 -2.66 11.54 -35.08
N ARG A 215 -2.34 12.65 -34.40
CA ARG A 215 -2.97 13.95 -34.61
C ARG A 215 -2.09 14.90 -35.44
N SER A 216 -1.83 14.62 -36.72
CA SER A 216 -0.98 15.52 -37.54
C SER A 216 -1.09 15.30 -39.05
N GLY A 217 -1.08 16.40 -39.80
CA GLY A 217 -0.56 16.44 -41.17
C GLY A 217 0.97 16.51 -41.20
N PRO A 218 1.62 16.43 -42.38
CA PRO A 218 3.08 16.51 -42.49
C PRO A 218 3.63 17.85 -41.97
N LEU A 219 4.81 17.81 -41.35
CA LEU A 219 5.62 19.01 -41.08
C LEU A 219 6.79 19.01 -42.05
N GLU A 220 7.07 20.15 -42.68
CA GLU A 220 8.26 20.33 -43.51
C GLU A 220 9.53 20.05 -42.67
N MET A 221 10.25 18.99 -43.00
CA MET A 221 11.44 18.59 -42.25
C MET A 221 12.68 19.09 -42.98
N TYR A 222 13.07 20.34 -42.69
CA TYR A 222 14.34 20.90 -43.20
C TYR A 222 15.55 20.20 -42.55
N GLY A 223 16.46 19.67 -43.38
CA GLY A 223 17.75 19.15 -42.94
C GLY A 223 18.70 20.25 -42.45
N LEU A 224 19.81 19.87 -41.82
CA LEU A 224 20.91 20.80 -41.52
C LEU A 224 21.83 20.96 -42.72
N ALA A 225 22.43 22.14 -42.87
CA ALA A 225 23.55 22.33 -43.79
C ALA A 225 24.73 21.45 -43.37
N ARG A 226 25.60 21.11 -44.31
CA ARG A 226 26.79 20.27 -44.11
C ARG A 226 28.07 21.04 -44.48
N GLY A 227 29.22 20.51 -44.07
CA GLY A 227 30.53 21.08 -44.40
C GLY A 227 30.87 22.37 -43.63
N PRO A 228 31.80 23.20 -44.15
CA PRO A 228 32.31 24.39 -43.46
C PRO A 228 31.22 25.41 -43.05
N ALA A 229 30.18 25.57 -43.87
CA ALA A 229 29.05 26.45 -43.57
C ALA A 229 28.32 26.04 -42.28
N ALA A 230 28.21 24.73 -42.01
CA ALA A 230 27.60 24.22 -40.79
C ALA A 230 28.43 24.54 -39.55
N LEU A 231 29.77 24.55 -39.66
CA LEU A 231 30.68 24.91 -38.55
C LEU A 231 30.52 26.39 -38.19
N LYS A 232 30.44 27.27 -39.19
CA LYS A 232 30.17 28.70 -38.99
C LYS A 232 28.83 28.92 -38.27
N LEU A 233 27.76 28.28 -38.76
CA LEU A 233 26.43 28.37 -38.16
C LEU A 233 26.39 27.83 -36.72
N ARG A 234 27.16 26.77 -36.40
CA ARG A 234 27.30 26.27 -35.02
C ARG A 234 27.97 27.29 -34.10
N ALA A 235 29.05 27.94 -34.55
CA ALA A 235 29.74 28.96 -33.77
C ALA A 235 28.82 30.18 -33.52
N GLU A 236 28.11 30.64 -34.55
CA GLU A 236 27.11 31.71 -34.43
C GLU A 236 25.96 31.32 -33.50
N GLY A 237 25.44 30.10 -33.62
CA GLY A 237 24.39 29.56 -32.76
C GLY A 237 24.81 29.49 -31.29
N LYS A 238 26.05 29.10 -31.01
CA LYS A 238 26.62 29.10 -29.66
C LYS A 238 26.65 30.50 -29.05
N LYS A 239 27.07 31.51 -29.83
CA LYS A 239 27.05 32.92 -29.40
C LYS A 239 25.63 33.43 -29.14
N LEU A 240 24.68 33.04 -30.00
CA LEU A 240 23.26 33.40 -29.82
C LEU A 240 22.67 32.79 -28.54
N VAL A 241 22.95 31.53 -28.23
CA VAL A 241 22.50 30.88 -26.98
C VAL A 241 22.96 31.66 -25.74
N GLN A 242 24.20 32.14 -25.75
CA GLN A 242 24.75 32.96 -24.66
C GLN A 242 24.09 34.34 -24.60
N THR A 243 23.95 35.00 -25.74
CA THR A 243 23.37 36.36 -25.85
C THR A 243 21.91 36.39 -25.44
N LEU A 244 21.13 35.38 -25.86
CA LEU A 244 19.72 35.18 -25.50
C LEU A 244 19.55 34.60 -24.08
N ARG A 245 20.67 34.25 -23.41
CA ARG A 245 20.71 33.72 -22.05
C ARG A 245 19.79 32.51 -21.84
N CYS A 246 19.80 31.58 -22.79
CA CYS A 246 18.94 30.38 -22.74
C CYS A 246 19.08 29.59 -21.44
N ALA A 247 20.29 29.57 -20.85
CA ALA A 247 20.59 28.90 -19.60
C ALA A 247 19.84 29.44 -18.35
N ASN A 248 19.26 30.66 -18.42
CA ASN A 248 18.47 31.21 -17.32
C ASN A 248 17.16 30.44 -17.12
N CYS A 249 16.59 29.95 -18.23
CA CYS A 249 15.32 29.23 -18.27
C CYS A 249 15.48 27.72 -18.52
N HIS A 250 16.59 27.28 -19.13
CA HIS A 250 16.87 25.89 -19.45
C HIS A 250 18.12 25.38 -18.74
N GLN A 251 18.09 24.14 -18.26
CA GLN A 251 19.30 23.46 -17.83
C GLN A 251 20.03 22.91 -19.06
N MET A 252 21.32 23.24 -19.19
CA MET A 252 22.17 22.86 -20.33
C MET A 252 23.41 22.08 -19.85
N PRO A 253 23.90 21.05 -20.58
CA PRO A 253 25.01 20.21 -20.14
C PRO A 253 26.34 20.94 -19.89
N GLU A 254 26.66 21.95 -20.70
CA GLU A 254 27.98 22.63 -20.71
C GLU A 254 27.96 24.02 -20.04
N GLN A 255 26.82 24.47 -19.51
CA GLN A 255 26.64 25.83 -18.99
C GLN A 255 25.91 25.80 -17.64
N LYS A 256 26.68 25.62 -16.56
CA LYS A 256 26.20 25.93 -15.20
C LYS A 256 26.38 27.42 -14.95
N LEU A 257 25.27 28.15 -14.84
CA LEU A 257 25.32 29.57 -14.46
C LEU A 257 25.75 29.71 -13.01
N GLN A 258 26.69 30.63 -12.75
CA GLN A 258 27.06 31.04 -11.40
C GLN A 258 25.94 31.91 -10.78
N PRO A 259 25.80 31.96 -9.44
CA PRO A 259 24.81 32.81 -8.76
C PRO A 259 24.83 34.28 -9.18
N ALA A 260 26.02 34.86 -9.40
CA ALA A 260 26.19 36.25 -9.86
C ALA A 260 25.70 36.50 -11.30
N GLN A 261 25.46 35.44 -12.09
CA GLN A 261 24.92 35.52 -13.45
C GLN A 261 23.38 35.38 -13.48
N LEU A 262 22.78 35.01 -12.35
CA LEU A 262 21.34 34.97 -12.14
C LEU A 262 20.84 36.36 -11.71
N ASN A 263 19.56 36.67 -11.96
CA ASN A 263 18.93 37.90 -11.47
C ASN A 263 19.59 39.22 -11.91
N PHE A 264 19.99 39.28 -13.18
CA PHE A 264 20.67 40.44 -13.78
C PHE A 264 19.75 41.63 -14.11
N SER A 265 18.43 41.49 -13.92
CA SER A 265 17.45 42.56 -14.18
C SER A 265 16.98 43.22 -12.89
N LYS A 266 16.27 44.35 -13.00
CA LYS A 266 15.69 45.07 -11.85
C LYS A 266 14.90 44.11 -10.94
N PRO A 267 15.03 44.18 -9.61
CA PRO A 267 14.26 43.34 -8.69
C PRO A 267 12.75 43.49 -8.89
N LEU A 268 11.97 42.44 -8.57
CA LEU A 268 10.51 42.40 -8.82
C LEU A 268 9.76 43.60 -8.24
N GLY A 269 10.09 44.01 -7.01
CA GLY A 269 9.45 45.15 -6.33
C GLY A 269 9.78 46.52 -6.93
N LYS A 270 10.76 46.61 -7.84
CA LYS A 270 11.16 47.86 -8.53
C LYS A 270 10.72 47.90 -10.00
N LEU A 271 9.90 46.95 -10.43
CA LEU A 271 9.42 46.89 -11.81
C LEU A 271 8.31 47.92 -12.05
N ASN A 272 8.33 48.55 -13.23
CA ASN A 272 7.18 49.29 -13.74
C ASN A 272 6.27 48.33 -14.52
N PRO A 273 5.03 48.07 -14.06
CA PRO A 273 4.12 47.13 -14.72
C PRO A 273 3.65 47.53 -16.12
N ALA A 274 3.92 48.76 -16.57
CA ALA A 274 3.60 49.24 -17.91
C ALA A 274 4.68 48.95 -18.97
N HIS A 275 5.86 48.46 -18.56
CA HIS A 275 7.00 48.25 -19.45
C HIS A 275 7.53 46.80 -19.42
N GLY A 276 8.55 46.53 -20.24
CA GLY A 276 9.22 45.22 -20.30
C GLY A 276 8.26 44.11 -20.76
N CYS A 277 8.36 42.94 -20.14
CA CYS A 277 7.54 41.77 -20.47
C CYS A 277 6.03 41.99 -20.23
N LEU A 278 5.67 43.00 -19.44
CA LEU A 278 4.28 43.35 -19.11
C LEU A 278 3.68 44.38 -20.06
N ALA A 279 4.48 45.00 -20.94
CA ALA A 279 3.96 45.87 -21.98
C ALA A 279 3.09 45.07 -22.97
N PRO A 280 2.00 45.65 -23.50
CA PRO A 280 1.22 45.02 -24.59
C PRO A 280 2.07 44.65 -25.80
N LYS A 281 3.08 45.49 -26.11
CA LYS A 281 4.10 45.25 -27.13
C LYS A 281 5.49 45.40 -26.50
N PRO A 282 6.13 44.30 -26.07
CA PRO A 282 7.48 44.33 -25.50
C PRO A 282 8.51 44.86 -26.50
N ALA A 283 9.59 45.47 -26.00
CA ALA A 283 10.73 45.88 -26.82
C ALA A 283 11.51 44.66 -27.35
N ALA A 284 12.25 44.83 -28.46
CA ALA A 284 12.93 43.75 -29.18
C ALA A 284 13.84 42.86 -28.30
N ALA A 285 14.56 43.45 -27.34
CA ALA A 285 15.49 42.74 -26.46
C ALA A 285 14.83 42.07 -25.23
N VAL A 286 13.50 42.18 -25.09
CA VAL A 286 12.75 41.67 -23.95
C VAL A 286 11.94 40.44 -24.36
N PRO A 287 11.91 39.35 -23.57
CA PRO A 287 11.10 38.17 -23.90
C PRO A 287 9.63 38.50 -24.10
N GLN A 288 9.04 38.04 -25.22
CA GLN A 288 7.61 38.19 -25.48
C GLN A 288 6.85 36.93 -25.07
N PHE A 289 6.17 36.98 -23.92
CA PHE A 289 5.35 35.88 -23.43
C PHE A 289 3.96 35.79 -24.07
N HIS A 290 3.53 36.79 -24.87
CA HIS A 290 2.16 36.88 -25.40
C HIS A 290 1.08 36.90 -24.29
N LEU A 291 1.35 37.60 -23.18
CA LEU A 291 0.40 37.73 -22.08
C LEU A 291 -0.88 38.42 -22.54
N ASN A 292 -2.02 37.98 -22.02
CA ASN A 292 -3.29 38.68 -22.22
C ASN A 292 -3.53 39.76 -21.16
N ALA A 293 -4.61 40.51 -21.29
CA ALA A 293 -4.96 41.59 -20.36
C ALA A 293 -5.19 41.08 -18.92
N ALA A 294 -5.88 39.94 -18.76
CA ALA A 294 -6.16 39.36 -17.45
C ALA A 294 -4.88 38.89 -16.72
N GLN A 295 -3.95 38.29 -17.45
CA GLN A 295 -2.65 37.85 -16.95
C GLN A 295 -1.79 39.05 -16.53
N ARG A 296 -1.71 40.09 -17.37
CA ARG A 296 -1.03 41.34 -17.01
C ARG A 296 -1.62 41.98 -15.75
N THR A 297 -2.94 42.01 -15.66
CA THR A 297 -3.65 42.56 -14.49
C THR A 297 -3.31 41.78 -13.22
N ALA A 298 -3.30 40.45 -13.28
CA ALA A 298 -2.99 39.59 -12.13
C ALA A 298 -1.53 39.73 -11.69
N ILE A 299 -0.59 39.70 -12.64
CA ILE A 299 0.84 39.92 -12.34
C ILE A 299 1.04 41.30 -11.72
N THR A 300 0.40 42.33 -12.28
CA THR A 300 0.47 43.70 -11.74
C THR A 300 -0.09 43.79 -10.32
N ALA A 301 -1.22 43.13 -10.04
CA ALA A 301 -1.78 43.07 -8.70
C ALA A 301 -0.82 42.41 -7.71
N ALA A 302 -0.21 41.28 -8.08
CA ALA A 302 0.75 40.58 -7.22
C ALA A 302 2.03 41.40 -6.95
N LEU A 303 2.54 42.11 -7.95
CA LEU A 303 3.73 42.98 -7.82
C LEU A 303 3.46 44.22 -6.95
N ARG A 304 2.22 44.75 -6.96
CA ARG A 304 1.82 45.92 -6.16
C ARG A 304 1.34 45.56 -4.75
N ALA A 305 1.01 44.29 -4.51
CA ALA A 305 0.54 43.84 -3.21
C ALA A 305 1.62 44.02 -2.14
N LYS A 306 1.22 44.59 -1.00
CA LYS A 306 2.09 44.74 0.18
C LYS A 306 2.63 43.38 0.62
N GLU A 307 3.85 43.39 1.16
CA GLU A 307 4.43 42.21 1.80
C GLU A 307 3.59 41.82 3.02
N THR A 308 3.09 40.59 3.01
CA THR A 308 2.40 39.98 4.14
C THR A 308 2.80 38.51 4.19
N GLU A 309 3.12 38.02 5.38
CA GLU A 309 3.36 36.59 5.58
C GLU A 309 2.08 35.79 5.30
N PRO A 310 2.11 34.81 4.37
CA PRO A 310 0.95 34.03 4.03
C PRO A 310 0.62 33.06 5.16
N SER A 311 -0.68 32.84 5.40
CA SER A 311 -1.09 31.73 6.23
C SER A 311 -0.64 30.39 5.61
N LEU A 312 -0.42 29.38 6.45
CA LEU A 312 -0.08 28.02 5.99
C LEU A 312 -1.11 27.49 4.97
N ALA A 313 -2.40 27.82 5.16
CA ALA A 313 -3.46 27.48 4.23
C ALA A 313 -3.27 28.14 2.85
N ALA A 314 -2.96 29.44 2.82
CA ALA A 314 -2.68 30.15 1.56
C ALA A 314 -1.44 29.57 0.84
N HIS A 315 -0.40 29.21 1.60
CA HIS A 315 0.79 28.55 1.05
C HIS A 315 0.45 27.19 0.44
N VAL A 316 -0.27 26.31 1.15
CA VAL A 316 -0.75 25.03 0.59
C VAL A 316 -1.58 25.26 -0.67
N HIS A 317 -2.49 26.23 -0.66
CA HIS A 317 -3.35 26.51 -1.80
C HIS A 317 -2.55 26.93 -3.03
N ARG A 318 -1.52 27.77 -2.85
CA ARG A 318 -0.61 28.13 -3.95
C ARG A 318 0.14 26.92 -4.48
N GLU A 319 0.72 26.08 -3.62
CA GLU A 319 1.41 24.85 -4.05
C GLU A 319 0.46 23.91 -4.81
N MET A 320 -0.78 23.73 -4.34
CA MET A 320 -1.78 22.91 -5.02
C MET A 320 -2.16 23.45 -6.41
N ARG A 321 -2.22 24.78 -6.59
CA ARG A 321 -2.40 25.41 -7.91
C ARG A 321 -1.20 25.16 -8.82
N LEU A 322 0.00 25.31 -8.27
CA LEU A 322 1.28 25.12 -8.96
C LEU A 322 1.52 23.67 -9.41
N PHE A 323 1.02 22.68 -8.65
CA PHE A 323 1.08 21.25 -9.02
C PHE A 323 -0.22 20.74 -9.65
N ASN A 324 -1.21 21.62 -9.86
CA ASN A 324 -2.51 21.30 -10.43
C ASN A 324 -3.25 20.16 -9.67
N CYS A 325 -3.04 20.04 -8.36
CA CYS A 325 -3.67 19.01 -7.53
C CYS A 325 -5.21 19.08 -7.60
N THR A 326 -5.75 20.28 -7.80
CA THR A 326 -7.20 20.52 -7.91
C THR A 326 -7.84 19.99 -9.19
N ALA A 327 -7.03 19.46 -10.12
CA ALA A 327 -7.53 18.72 -11.26
C ALA A 327 -8.25 17.42 -10.85
N CYS A 328 -7.79 16.81 -9.76
CA CYS A 328 -8.25 15.51 -9.28
C CYS A 328 -8.84 15.56 -7.87
N HIS A 329 -8.38 16.50 -7.05
CA HIS A 329 -8.75 16.58 -5.64
C HIS A 329 -9.48 17.88 -5.34
N ASP A 330 -10.45 17.85 -4.45
CA ASP A 330 -10.89 19.03 -3.75
C ASP A 330 -10.02 19.27 -2.50
N ARG A 331 -9.97 20.52 -2.05
CA ARG A 331 -9.56 20.90 -0.71
C ARG A 331 -10.42 22.10 -0.33
N LYS A 332 -11.00 22.11 0.87
CA LYS A 332 -11.92 23.13 1.35
C LYS A 332 -11.54 24.54 0.86
N ASP A 333 -12.50 25.23 0.24
CA ASP A 333 -12.37 26.58 -0.32
C ASP A 333 -11.37 26.72 -1.50
N LEU A 334 -10.82 25.61 -2.02
CA LEU A 334 -9.90 25.57 -3.15
C LEU A 334 -10.31 24.54 -4.23
N GLY A 335 -11.16 24.99 -5.14
CA GLY A 335 -11.46 24.29 -6.39
C GLY A 335 -11.92 22.84 -6.21
N GLY A 336 -11.70 22.03 -7.24
CA GLY A 336 -12.08 20.62 -7.31
C GLY A 336 -12.15 20.15 -8.76
N PRO A 337 -12.37 18.85 -9.00
CA PRO A 337 -12.48 18.33 -10.35
C PRO A 337 -13.57 19.04 -11.15
N ASN A 338 -13.31 19.25 -12.45
CA ASN A 338 -14.30 19.86 -13.34
C ASN A 338 -15.49 18.89 -13.50
N PRO A 339 -16.75 19.34 -13.29
CA PRO A 339 -17.93 18.48 -13.47
C PRO A 339 -18.00 17.81 -14.84
N LYS A 340 -17.52 18.49 -15.91
CA LYS A 340 -17.47 17.92 -17.27
C LYS A 340 -16.49 16.75 -17.42
N ARG A 341 -15.61 16.54 -16.45
CA ARG A 341 -14.60 15.48 -16.41
C ARG A 341 -14.86 14.45 -15.33
N ASP A 342 -15.92 14.65 -14.56
CA ASP A 342 -16.31 13.75 -13.49
C ASP A 342 -16.52 12.32 -14.01
N ALA A 343 -17.16 12.20 -15.19
CA ALA A 343 -17.38 10.93 -15.90
C ALA A 343 -16.11 10.21 -16.36
N LEU A 344 -14.93 10.86 -16.31
CA LEU A 344 -13.65 10.24 -16.67
C LEU A 344 -13.00 9.52 -15.48
N PHE A 345 -13.47 9.80 -14.26
CA PHE A 345 -13.10 9.02 -13.08
C PHE A 345 -13.89 7.72 -13.07
N LEU A 346 -13.18 6.61 -13.26
CA LEU A 346 -13.78 5.27 -13.34
C LEU A 346 -13.35 4.41 -12.14
N SER A 347 -14.28 3.55 -11.71
CA SER A 347 -14.02 2.45 -10.79
C SER A 347 -13.75 1.17 -11.56
N LEU A 348 -12.71 0.43 -11.15
CA LEU A 348 -12.45 -0.96 -11.52
C LEU A 348 -13.09 -1.94 -10.52
N GLY A 349 -13.58 -1.43 -9.39
CA GLY A 349 -14.30 -2.21 -8.38
C GLY A 349 -15.80 -2.12 -8.57
N ASN A 350 -16.50 -3.19 -8.21
CA ASN A 350 -17.96 -3.27 -8.25
C ASN A 350 -18.56 -2.60 -7.00
N ASP A 351 -19.72 -1.97 -7.17
CA ASP A 351 -20.58 -1.48 -6.07
C ASP A 351 -19.96 -0.46 -5.10
N LEU A 352 -19.00 0.34 -5.58
CA LEU A 352 -18.37 1.41 -4.80
C LEU A 352 -18.80 2.82 -5.21
N GLY A 353 -19.57 2.97 -6.31
CA GLY A 353 -20.06 4.27 -6.81
C GLY A 353 -18.98 5.37 -6.77
N ASP A 354 -19.35 6.54 -6.26
CA ASP A 354 -18.46 7.71 -6.15
C ASP A 354 -17.23 7.44 -5.27
N GLU A 355 -17.36 6.65 -4.21
CA GLU A 355 -16.23 6.29 -3.33
C GLU A 355 -15.18 5.43 -4.01
N GLY A 356 -15.59 4.69 -5.05
CA GLY A 356 -14.74 3.80 -5.84
C GLY A 356 -14.12 4.45 -7.07
N ARG A 357 -14.70 5.54 -7.56
CA ARG A 357 -14.22 6.23 -8.78
C ARG A 357 -13.49 7.54 -8.50
N LEU A 358 -13.89 8.30 -7.48
CA LEU A 358 -13.36 9.63 -7.23
C LEU A 358 -12.08 9.60 -6.38
N PRO A 359 -11.04 10.40 -6.72
CA PRO A 359 -9.92 10.65 -5.83
C PRO A 359 -10.40 11.26 -4.49
N PRO A 360 -9.69 11.02 -3.38
CA PRO A 360 -10.11 11.53 -2.07
C PRO A 360 -9.95 13.05 -1.98
N THR A 361 -10.75 13.68 -1.12
CA THR A 361 -10.47 15.06 -0.67
C THR A 361 -9.12 15.15 0.00
N LEU A 362 -8.44 16.28 -0.23
CA LEU A 362 -7.20 16.66 0.44
C LEU A 362 -7.45 17.57 1.64
N THR A 363 -8.71 17.86 2.00
CA THR A 363 -9.05 18.57 3.24
C THR A 363 -8.60 17.76 4.46
N GLY A 364 -7.77 18.36 5.33
CA GLY A 364 -7.30 17.70 6.55
C GLY A 364 -6.35 16.51 6.32
N VAL A 365 -5.79 16.35 5.12
CA VAL A 365 -4.94 15.21 4.75
C VAL A 365 -3.69 15.09 5.63
N GLY A 366 -3.11 16.21 6.06
CA GLY A 366 -1.95 16.22 6.97
C GLY A 366 -2.27 15.74 8.38
N ALA A 367 -3.51 15.96 8.85
CA ALA A 367 -4.03 15.40 10.10
C ALA A 367 -4.44 13.93 9.98
N LYS A 368 -4.59 13.42 8.75
CA LYS A 368 -5.01 12.05 8.46
C LYS A 368 -3.84 11.09 8.31
N LEU A 369 -2.90 11.44 7.43
CA LEU A 369 -1.76 10.59 7.09
C LEU A 369 -0.57 10.91 7.99
N THR A 370 0.22 9.88 8.30
CA THR A 370 1.58 10.09 8.82
C THR A 370 2.43 10.78 7.74
N GLU A 371 3.46 11.53 8.13
CA GLU A 371 4.33 12.20 7.15
C GLU A 371 4.99 11.21 6.19
N SER A 372 5.46 10.06 6.71
CA SER A 372 6.00 8.98 5.88
C SER A 372 5.00 8.50 4.82
N ALA A 373 3.73 8.30 5.21
CA ALA A 373 2.69 7.89 4.27
C ALA A 373 2.30 9.00 3.28
N LEU A 374 2.28 10.26 3.72
CA LEU A 374 2.01 11.39 2.85
C LEU A 374 3.11 11.56 1.79
N HIS A 375 4.38 11.43 2.20
CA HIS A 375 5.52 11.45 1.29
C HIS A 375 5.42 10.34 0.23
N LYS A 376 5.12 9.10 0.65
CA LYS A 376 4.93 7.96 -0.29
C LYS A 376 3.82 8.24 -1.30
N VAL A 377 2.66 8.75 -0.85
CA VAL A 377 1.54 9.09 -1.74
C VAL A 377 1.92 10.17 -2.75
N LEU A 378 2.67 11.20 -2.33
CA LEU A 378 3.18 12.25 -3.23
C LEU A 378 4.25 11.74 -4.22
N ARG A 379 4.85 10.58 -3.93
CA ARG A 379 5.76 9.85 -4.81
C ARG A 379 5.05 8.80 -5.67
N GLY A 380 3.71 8.83 -5.73
CA GLY A 380 2.91 7.89 -6.51
C GLY A 380 2.98 6.45 -6.01
N ASP A 381 3.36 6.25 -4.75
CA ASP A 381 3.51 4.94 -4.09
C ASP A 381 2.45 4.77 -2.97
N GLY A 382 2.31 3.54 -2.45
CA GLY A 382 1.39 3.24 -1.35
C GLY A 382 -0.09 3.33 -1.76
N ALA A 383 -0.40 2.98 -3.01
CA ALA A 383 -1.76 2.88 -3.49
C ALA A 383 -2.51 1.77 -2.72
N VAL A 384 -3.61 2.14 -2.05
CA VAL A 384 -4.44 1.22 -1.25
C VAL A 384 -5.89 1.15 -1.74
N ARG A 385 -6.13 1.68 -2.93
CA ARG A 385 -7.44 1.72 -3.59
C ARG A 385 -7.30 1.10 -4.98
N PRO A 386 -7.17 -0.23 -5.07
CA PRO A 386 -6.94 -0.92 -6.35
C PRO A 386 -8.12 -0.75 -7.33
N TYR A 387 -9.28 -0.36 -6.80
CA TYR A 387 -10.48 -0.07 -7.58
C TYR A 387 -10.48 1.31 -8.26
N LEU A 388 -9.53 2.22 -7.99
CA LEU A 388 -9.47 3.49 -8.73
C LEU A 388 -8.70 3.32 -10.05
N ALA A 389 -9.32 3.65 -11.18
CA ALA A 389 -8.62 3.66 -12.47
C ALA A 389 -7.59 4.81 -12.56
N THR A 390 -7.93 5.98 -11.99
CA THR A 390 -7.03 7.14 -11.93
C THR A 390 -5.93 6.90 -10.90
N ARG A 391 -4.68 7.20 -11.29
CA ARG A 391 -3.49 6.95 -10.46
C ARG A 391 -2.93 8.25 -9.91
N MET A 392 -2.60 8.26 -8.62
CA MET A 392 -1.87 9.38 -8.01
C MET A 392 -0.49 9.49 -8.66
N PRO A 393 -0.12 10.64 -9.23
CA PRO A 393 1.16 10.77 -9.90
C PRO A 393 2.30 10.98 -8.88
N ASP A 394 3.50 10.66 -9.32
CA ASP A 394 4.76 10.91 -8.63
C ASP A 394 5.28 12.31 -8.99
N PHE A 395 5.33 13.21 -8.01
CA PHE A 395 5.80 14.59 -8.16
C PHE A 395 7.32 14.77 -8.08
N GLY A 396 8.09 13.71 -7.80
CA GLY A 396 9.54 13.82 -7.59
C GLY A 396 9.92 13.99 -6.12
N GLU A 397 11.12 13.52 -5.75
CA GLU A 397 11.61 13.51 -4.36
C GLU A 397 11.69 14.91 -3.75
N ALA A 398 12.28 15.86 -4.48
CA ALA A 398 12.43 17.23 -4.00
C ALA A 398 11.07 17.90 -3.69
N ASN A 399 10.06 17.65 -4.53
CA ASN A 399 8.73 18.20 -4.34
C ASN A 399 7.98 17.49 -3.20
N ALA A 400 8.04 16.16 -3.11
CA ALA A 400 7.41 15.42 -2.02
C ALA A 400 7.99 15.79 -0.64
N LYS A 401 9.32 15.92 -0.54
CA LYS A 401 10.01 16.35 0.69
C LYS A 401 9.59 17.75 1.14
N ARG A 402 9.28 18.65 0.19
CA ARG A 402 8.81 20.01 0.48
C ARG A 402 7.33 20.06 0.85
N LEU A 403 6.48 19.34 0.14
CA LEU A 403 5.02 19.39 0.30
C LEU A 403 4.54 18.66 1.56
N THR A 404 5.22 17.58 1.95
CA THR A 404 4.85 16.74 3.10
C THR A 404 4.73 17.54 4.42
N PRO A 405 5.79 18.23 4.88
CA PRO A 405 5.70 19.00 6.13
C PRO A 405 4.73 20.18 6.03
N LEU A 406 4.60 20.79 4.84
CA LEU A 406 3.67 21.90 4.62
C LEU A 406 2.21 21.47 4.81
N LEU A 407 1.81 20.33 4.21
CA LEU A 407 0.47 19.76 4.39
C LEU A 407 0.23 19.29 5.82
N ALA A 408 1.24 18.67 6.45
CA ALA A 408 1.15 18.23 7.85
C ALA A 408 0.93 19.41 8.81
N ALA A 409 1.70 20.49 8.65
CA ALA A 409 1.59 21.69 9.46
C ALA A 409 0.26 22.43 9.23
N ALA A 410 -0.17 22.56 7.98
CA ALA A 410 -1.43 23.25 7.65
C ALA A 410 -2.68 22.54 8.19
N ASP A 411 -2.61 21.23 8.41
CA ASP A 411 -3.70 20.41 8.94
C ASP A 411 -3.46 19.98 10.40
N ALA A 412 -2.47 20.57 11.10
CA ALA A 412 -2.18 20.25 12.49
C ALA A 412 -3.38 20.56 13.40
N ARG A 413 -3.66 19.68 14.36
CA ARG A 413 -4.79 19.79 15.28
C ARG A 413 -4.27 20.04 16.70
N ALA A 414 -4.73 21.12 17.35
CA ALA A 414 -4.30 21.47 18.70
C ALA A 414 -4.85 20.51 19.78
N ASN A 415 -6.09 20.03 19.62
CA ASN A 415 -6.80 19.27 20.66
C ASN A 415 -6.96 17.78 20.28
N VAL A 416 -5.85 17.14 19.91
CA VAL A 416 -5.83 15.71 19.58
C VAL A 416 -6.01 14.87 20.85
N LYS A 417 -7.08 14.08 20.92
CA LYS A 417 -7.23 13.05 21.96
C LYS A 417 -6.32 11.86 21.60
N PRO A 418 -5.27 11.56 22.40
CA PRO A 418 -4.41 10.42 22.12
C PRO A 418 -5.20 9.11 22.27
N THR A 419 -4.82 8.12 21.48
CA THR A 419 -5.31 6.75 21.69
C THR A 419 -4.59 6.17 22.93
N PRO A 420 -5.26 5.43 23.83
CA PRO A 420 -4.63 4.92 25.06
C PRO A 420 -3.50 3.92 24.73
N ARG A 421 -2.26 4.43 24.67
CA ARG A 421 -1.08 3.66 24.23
C ARG A 421 -0.18 3.16 25.35
N HIS A 422 -0.35 3.69 26.57
CA HIS A 422 0.45 3.33 27.75
C HIS A 422 -0.47 2.78 28.86
N GLY A 423 0.01 1.80 29.64
CA GLY A 423 -0.74 1.18 30.75
C GLY A 423 -0.50 -0.32 30.91
N ASN A 424 -0.92 -0.91 32.03
CA ASN A 424 -0.86 -2.37 32.25
C ASN A 424 -1.99 -3.10 31.51
N GLU A 425 -3.17 -2.46 31.40
CA GLU A 425 -4.29 -2.90 30.57
C GLU A 425 -3.93 -3.06 29.08
N ASN A 426 -2.79 -2.50 28.68
CA ASN A 426 -2.31 -2.51 27.32
C ASN A 426 -1.44 -3.72 26.95
N LYS A 427 -1.13 -4.59 27.92
CA LYS A 427 -0.09 -5.62 27.77
C LYS A 427 -0.62 -6.99 27.32
N VAL A 428 -1.93 -7.29 27.44
CA VAL A 428 -2.47 -8.64 27.13
C VAL A 428 -3.93 -8.60 26.64
N GLY A 429 -4.29 -9.40 25.62
CA GLY A 429 -5.68 -9.78 25.27
C GLY A 429 -6.55 -8.77 24.49
N ARG A 430 -6.09 -7.56 24.18
CA ARG A 430 -6.89 -6.55 23.44
C ARG A 430 -7.14 -6.89 21.98
N ASN A 431 -6.25 -7.65 21.36
CA ASN A 431 -6.38 -8.08 19.97
C ASN A 431 -7.60 -8.99 19.78
N GLN A 432 -7.97 -9.80 20.78
CA GLN A 432 -9.14 -10.68 20.74
C GLN A 432 -10.43 -9.88 20.56
N TYR A 433 -10.60 -8.78 21.31
CA TYR A 433 -11.78 -7.93 21.18
C TYR A 433 -11.79 -7.14 19.87
N GLY A 434 -10.62 -6.72 19.38
CA GLY A 434 -10.51 -6.11 18.06
C GLY A 434 -10.90 -7.09 16.95
N ARG A 435 -10.45 -8.36 17.06
CA ARG A 435 -10.84 -9.47 16.19
C ARG A 435 -12.35 -9.70 16.24
N GLU A 436 -12.93 -9.75 17.44
CA GLU A 436 -14.37 -9.94 17.64
C GLU A 436 -15.19 -8.79 17.01
N LEU A 437 -14.81 -7.53 17.30
CA LEU A 437 -15.44 -6.33 16.72
C LEU A 437 -15.34 -6.32 15.19
N MET A 438 -14.24 -6.81 14.61
CA MET A 438 -14.04 -6.86 13.16
C MET A 438 -14.94 -7.90 12.48
N GLY A 439 -15.26 -9.00 13.17
CA GLY A 439 -15.97 -10.16 12.64
C GLY A 439 -17.49 -10.03 12.59
N VAL A 440 -18.14 -11.08 12.06
CA VAL A 440 -19.60 -11.11 11.84
C VAL A 440 -20.45 -11.02 13.11
N LYS A 441 -19.89 -11.33 14.27
CA LYS A 441 -20.57 -11.19 15.57
C LYS A 441 -20.41 -9.82 16.23
N GLY A 442 -19.50 -9.00 15.71
CA GLY A 442 -19.20 -7.66 16.21
C GLY A 442 -19.86 -6.57 15.36
N LEU A 443 -19.03 -5.64 14.86
CA LEU A 443 -19.46 -4.56 13.96
C LEU A 443 -19.45 -4.99 12.48
N SER A 444 -19.00 -6.21 12.18
CA SER A 444 -18.97 -6.78 10.83
C SER A 444 -18.21 -5.91 9.80
N CYS A 445 -17.08 -5.33 10.21
CA CYS A 445 -16.22 -4.55 9.32
C CYS A 445 -15.81 -5.35 8.06
N ILE A 446 -15.61 -6.65 8.19
CA ILE A 446 -15.27 -7.58 7.10
C ILE A 446 -16.40 -7.79 6.07
N ALA A 447 -17.62 -7.32 6.34
CA ALA A 447 -18.68 -7.34 5.35
C ALA A 447 -18.37 -6.38 4.18
N CYS A 448 -17.68 -5.27 4.47
CA CYS A 448 -17.37 -4.23 3.49
C CYS A 448 -15.87 -4.03 3.23
N HIS A 449 -15.01 -4.42 4.15
CA HIS A 449 -13.57 -4.19 4.03
C HIS A 449 -12.81 -5.50 3.84
N GLN A 450 -11.87 -5.47 2.89
CA GLN A 450 -10.83 -6.49 2.81
C GLN A 450 -9.94 -6.43 4.06
N LEU A 451 -9.27 -7.54 4.37
CA LEU A 451 -8.38 -7.62 5.53
C LEU A 451 -7.18 -8.52 5.24
N GLY A 452 -5.98 -7.95 5.18
CA GLY A 452 -4.74 -8.71 5.02
C GLY A 452 -4.66 -9.51 3.73
N GLY A 453 -5.18 -8.97 2.63
CA GLY A 453 -5.30 -9.64 1.33
C GLY A 453 -6.49 -10.58 1.19
N HIS A 454 -7.29 -10.78 2.25
CA HIS A 454 -8.53 -11.54 2.19
C HIS A 454 -9.69 -10.68 1.68
N LYS A 455 -10.45 -11.22 0.73
CA LYS A 455 -11.68 -10.59 0.23
C LYS A 455 -12.69 -10.43 1.36
N SER A 456 -13.41 -9.32 1.34
CA SER A 456 -14.56 -9.11 2.24
C SER A 456 -15.71 -10.06 1.89
N LEU A 457 -16.67 -10.20 2.80
CA LEU A 457 -17.86 -11.02 2.61
C LEU A 457 -18.86 -10.43 1.61
N GLY A 458 -18.81 -9.11 1.39
CA GLY A 458 -19.68 -8.39 0.48
C GLY A 458 -18.91 -7.36 -0.35
N ILE A 459 -19.10 -6.08 -0.03
CA ILE A 459 -18.50 -4.95 -0.76
C ILE A 459 -16.97 -5.05 -0.68
N GLN A 460 -16.26 -4.94 -1.81
CA GLN A 460 -14.80 -5.06 -1.85
C GLN A 460 -14.10 -3.71 -1.63
N SER A 461 -14.32 -3.07 -0.48
CA SER A 461 -13.66 -1.80 -0.13
C SER A 461 -12.18 -2.00 0.24
N MET A 462 -11.52 -0.91 0.64
CA MET A 462 -10.08 -0.90 0.90
C MET A 462 -9.68 -1.91 2.00
N ASP A 463 -8.49 -2.47 1.86
CA ASP A 463 -7.92 -3.35 2.88
C ASP A 463 -7.52 -2.56 4.14
N LEU A 464 -8.10 -2.96 5.28
CA LEU A 464 -7.87 -2.31 6.57
C LEU A 464 -6.48 -2.59 7.14
N ALA A 465 -5.77 -3.63 6.68
CA ALA A 465 -4.39 -3.93 7.09
C ALA A 465 -3.41 -2.81 6.69
N HIS A 466 -3.81 -1.88 5.83
CA HIS A 466 -3.01 -0.69 5.53
C HIS A 466 -3.16 0.44 6.56
N ALA A 467 -4.24 0.44 7.36
CA ALA A 467 -4.60 1.57 8.20
C ALA A 467 -3.48 1.96 9.20
N PRO A 468 -2.90 1.05 10.01
CA PRO A 468 -1.94 1.46 11.02
C PRO A 468 -0.60 1.96 10.48
N ARG A 469 -0.22 1.49 9.28
CA ARG A 469 1.01 1.91 8.61
C ARG A 469 0.93 3.31 7.99
N ARG A 470 -0.28 3.87 7.85
CA ARG A 470 -0.48 5.13 7.10
C ARG A 470 -1.31 6.19 7.81
N LEU A 471 -2.27 5.79 8.63
CA LEU A 471 -3.16 6.71 9.31
C LEU A 471 -2.56 7.14 10.65
N ARG A 472 -2.91 8.34 11.08
CA ARG A 472 -2.71 8.75 12.46
C ARG A 472 -3.82 8.15 13.33
N PRO A 473 -3.50 7.58 14.50
CA PRO A 473 -4.46 6.87 15.35
C PRO A 473 -5.59 7.79 15.84
N GLU A 474 -5.30 9.07 16.08
CA GLU A 474 -6.30 10.09 16.44
C GLU A 474 -7.27 10.40 15.31
N TRP A 475 -6.81 10.33 14.06
CA TRP A 475 -7.67 10.48 12.90
C TRP A 475 -8.54 9.24 12.73
N PHE A 476 -7.97 8.05 12.87
CA PHE A 476 -8.72 6.80 12.82
C PHE A 476 -9.87 6.79 13.83
N ARG A 477 -9.60 7.20 15.08
CA ARG A 477 -10.63 7.36 16.11
C ARG A 477 -11.74 8.33 15.69
N ALA A 478 -11.37 9.54 15.25
CA ALA A 478 -12.35 10.55 14.88
C ALA A 478 -13.20 10.10 13.68
N TYR A 479 -12.56 9.45 12.70
CA TYR A 479 -13.23 8.91 11.51
C TYR A 479 -14.23 7.81 11.87
N LEU A 480 -13.87 6.86 12.74
CA LEU A 480 -14.79 5.81 13.18
C LEU A 480 -16.02 6.35 13.92
N ILE A 481 -15.85 7.41 14.72
CA ILE A 481 -16.96 8.04 15.45
C ILE A 481 -17.95 8.71 14.48
N ASN A 482 -17.44 9.45 13.48
CA ASN A 482 -18.30 10.15 12.53
C ASN A 482 -17.71 10.15 11.11
N PRO A 483 -17.87 9.04 10.35
CA PRO A 483 -17.35 8.95 8.99
C PRO A 483 -17.92 10.03 8.06
N ALA A 484 -19.21 10.36 8.22
CA ALA A 484 -19.93 11.33 7.39
C ALA A 484 -19.38 12.76 7.51
N ALA A 485 -18.83 13.14 8.66
CA ALA A 485 -18.17 14.44 8.83
C ALA A 485 -16.88 14.59 8.00
N PHE A 486 -16.24 13.48 7.64
CA PHE A 486 -15.03 13.49 6.78
C PHE A 486 -15.35 13.20 5.32
N ARG A 487 -16.40 12.43 5.06
CA ARG A 487 -16.86 12.05 3.72
C ARG A 487 -18.39 12.07 3.69
N PRO A 488 -19.02 13.21 3.36
CA PRO A 488 -20.46 13.28 3.22
C PRO A 488 -20.97 12.23 2.23
N GLY A 489 -22.06 11.54 2.59
CA GLY A 489 -22.63 10.47 1.75
C GLY A 489 -21.84 9.15 1.75
N THR A 490 -20.87 8.96 2.65
CA THR A 490 -20.15 7.68 2.76
C THR A 490 -21.08 6.53 3.14
N ARG A 491 -20.83 5.34 2.57
CA ARG A 491 -21.55 4.11 2.93
C ARG A 491 -21.19 3.59 4.31
N MET A 492 -20.07 4.02 4.87
CA MET A 492 -19.62 3.56 6.16
C MET A 492 -20.53 4.11 7.27
N PRO A 493 -21.26 3.25 8.00
CA PRO A 493 -22.14 3.72 9.07
C PRO A 493 -21.29 4.22 10.25
N SER A 494 -21.90 5.07 11.09
CA SER A 494 -21.33 5.37 12.41
C SER A 494 -21.69 4.25 13.37
N PHE A 495 -20.69 3.50 13.83
CA PHE A 495 -20.85 2.52 14.91
C PHE A 495 -20.70 3.13 16.31
N TRP A 496 -20.37 4.43 16.37
CA TRP A 496 -20.30 5.21 17.61
C TRP A 496 -21.03 6.55 17.46
N PRO A 497 -22.34 6.56 17.15
CA PRO A 497 -23.09 7.80 17.01
C PRO A 497 -22.96 8.64 18.29
N GLU A 498 -22.70 9.94 18.15
CA GLU A 498 -22.42 10.87 19.26
C GLU A 498 -21.27 10.41 20.18
N GLY A 499 -20.39 9.54 19.70
CA GLY A 499 -19.30 8.97 20.48
C GLY A 499 -19.71 7.85 21.45
N LYS A 500 -20.90 7.25 21.27
CA LYS A 500 -21.41 6.14 22.09
C LYS A 500 -21.47 4.84 21.29
N ALA A 501 -20.90 3.76 21.81
CA ALA A 501 -20.82 2.48 21.11
C ALA A 501 -22.19 1.81 20.93
N VAL A 502 -22.46 1.31 19.73
CA VAL A 502 -23.63 0.44 19.46
C VAL A 502 -23.42 -0.98 19.98
N SER A 503 -22.18 -1.48 19.96
CA SER A 503 -21.84 -2.82 20.46
C SER A 503 -21.68 -2.82 21.98
N LYS A 504 -22.14 -3.89 22.63
CA LYS A 504 -21.97 -4.14 24.07
C LYS A 504 -20.61 -4.76 24.44
N ILE A 505 -19.78 -5.14 23.46
CA ILE A 505 -18.41 -5.62 23.70
C ILE A 505 -17.66 -4.59 24.57
N PHE A 506 -16.90 -5.04 25.58
CA PHE A 506 -16.31 -4.17 26.60
C PHE A 506 -17.31 -3.27 27.36
N GLY A 507 -18.55 -3.71 27.55
CA GLY A 507 -19.59 -2.93 28.22
C GLY A 507 -19.96 -1.63 27.48
N GLY A 508 -19.72 -1.56 26.16
CA GLY A 508 -19.97 -0.35 25.38
C GLY A 508 -18.93 0.77 25.56
N ASN A 509 -17.76 0.46 26.11
CA ASN A 509 -16.69 1.44 26.28
C ASN A 509 -16.09 1.86 24.93
N THR A 510 -16.48 3.04 24.44
CA THR A 510 -16.08 3.57 23.14
C THR A 510 -14.55 3.72 22.97
N PRO A 511 -13.83 4.38 23.90
CA PRO A 511 -12.37 4.46 23.82
C PRO A 511 -11.69 3.08 23.67
N ARG A 512 -12.14 2.07 24.42
CA ARG A 512 -11.55 0.73 24.40
C ARG A 512 -11.87 -0.05 23.13
N GLN A 513 -13.10 0.01 22.63
CA GLN A 513 -13.45 -0.68 21.38
C GLN A 513 -12.62 -0.18 20.18
N ILE A 514 -12.51 1.15 20.04
CA ILE A 514 -11.73 1.76 18.95
C ILE A 514 -10.24 1.43 19.08
N ASP A 515 -9.71 1.47 20.30
CA ASP A 515 -8.32 1.11 20.57
C ASP A 515 -8.04 -0.38 20.27
N SER A 516 -8.93 -1.29 20.67
CA SER A 516 -8.82 -2.72 20.34
C SER A 516 -8.83 -2.99 18.84
N LEU A 517 -9.65 -2.27 18.05
CA LEU A 517 -9.61 -2.34 16.59
C LEU A 517 -8.25 -1.88 16.05
N TRP A 518 -7.69 -0.78 16.59
CA TRP A 518 -6.38 -0.28 16.21
C TRP A 518 -5.26 -1.28 16.54
N VAL A 519 -5.27 -1.86 17.74
CA VAL A 519 -4.30 -2.88 18.19
C VAL A 519 -4.38 -4.11 17.30
N TYR A 520 -5.58 -4.64 17.07
CA TYR A 520 -5.78 -5.81 16.21
C TYR A 520 -5.21 -5.59 14.80
N LEU A 521 -5.44 -4.42 14.19
CA LEU A 521 -4.88 -4.11 12.87
C LEU A 521 -3.34 -3.96 12.89
N ASN A 522 -2.73 -3.49 13.99
CA ASN A 522 -1.27 -3.41 14.10
C ASN A 522 -0.63 -4.80 14.27
N GLU A 523 -1.32 -5.70 14.95
CA GLU A 523 -0.85 -7.05 15.26
C GLU A 523 -1.40 -8.10 14.30
N LEU A 524 -2.02 -7.69 13.18
CA LEU A 524 -2.77 -8.58 12.29
C LEU A 524 -1.95 -9.83 11.90
N ASP A 525 -0.67 -9.65 11.56
CA ASP A 525 0.24 -10.73 11.16
C ASP A 525 0.55 -11.74 12.29
N GLN A 526 0.26 -11.38 13.54
CA GLN A 526 0.45 -12.20 14.75
C GLN A 526 -0.87 -12.72 15.31
N THR A 527 -1.99 -12.48 14.64
CA THR A 527 -3.33 -12.83 15.13
C THR A 527 -4.12 -13.64 14.12
N ARG A 528 -5.19 -14.27 14.61
CA ARG A 528 -6.16 -14.94 13.77
C ARG A 528 -7.02 -13.91 13.01
N LEU A 529 -7.51 -14.33 11.83
CA LEU A 529 -8.56 -13.61 11.12
C LEU A 529 -9.83 -13.55 11.99
N PRO A 530 -10.71 -12.57 11.77
CA PRO A 530 -11.95 -12.50 12.51
C PRO A 530 -12.95 -13.55 12.01
N GLU A 531 -13.87 -13.97 12.89
CA GLU A 531 -14.95 -14.89 12.53
C GLU A 531 -15.69 -14.37 11.29
N GLY A 532 -15.87 -15.23 10.29
CA GLY A 532 -16.35 -14.90 8.95
C GLY A 532 -15.27 -15.01 7.88
N LEU A 533 -14.01 -14.67 8.18
CA LEU A 533 -12.88 -14.84 7.24
C LEU A 533 -11.99 -16.05 7.57
N GLU A 534 -12.17 -16.66 8.74
CA GLU A 534 -11.44 -17.86 9.12
C GLU A 534 -11.84 -19.09 8.30
N LYS A 535 -10.84 -19.88 7.88
CA LYS A 535 -11.09 -21.21 7.31
C LYS A 535 -11.35 -22.18 8.45
N LYS A 536 -12.61 -22.61 8.62
CA LYS A 536 -12.95 -23.72 9.53
C LYS A 536 -12.18 -24.98 9.11
N GLY A 537 -11.54 -25.68 10.06
CA GLY A 537 -10.74 -26.89 9.82
C GLY A 537 -9.27 -26.66 9.42
N GLY A 538 -8.75 -25.43 9.53
CA GLY A 538 -7.36 -25.09 9.17
C GLY A 538 -6.27 -25.56 10.14
N PHE A 539 -6.64 -26.15 11.28
CA PHE A 539 -5.72 -26.47 12.39
C PHE A 539 -5.67 -27.97 12.75
N GLU A 540 -6.17 -28.83 11.86
CA GLU A 540 -5.99 -30.27 11.96
C GLU A 540 -4.49 -30.61 11.95
N LEU A 541 -4.00 -31.14 13.06
CA LEU A 541 -2.65 -31.67 13.16
C LEU A 541 -2.59 -33.02 12.43
N LYS A 542 -1.77 -33.09 11.38
CA LYS A 542 -1.62 -34.29 10.53
C LYS A 542 -0.23 -34.89 10.68
N PRO A 543 -0.05 -35.97 11.45
CA PRO A 543 1.21 -36.71 11.51
C PRO A 543 1.48 -37.39 10.16
N ALA A 544 2.13 -36.68 9.22
CA ALA A 544 2.30 -37.21 7.86
C ALA A 544 3.56 -38.08 7.70
N LYS A 545 4.71 -37.61 8.22
CA LYS A 545 6.02 -38.23 7.98
C LYS A 545 6.66 -38.85 9.22
N ARG A 546 6.34 -38.34 10.41
CA ARG A 546 6.90 -38.76 11.69
C ARG A 546 5.86 -38.56 12.80
N PRO A 547 6.01 -39.22 13.97
CA PRO A 547 5.13 -38.99 15.09
C PRO A 547 5.14 -37.52 15.53
N MET A 548 3.98 -37.02 15.90
CA MET A 548 3.77 -35.68 16.44
C MET A 548 3.41 -35.78 17.91
N VAL A 549 4.01 -34.93 18.74
CA VAL A 549 3.64 -34.78 20.15
C VAL A 549 3.02 -33.40 20.34
N PHE A 550 1.82 -33.36 20.91
CA PHE A 550 1.06 -32.14 21.13
C PHE A 550 0.56 -32.08 22.57
N ARG A 551 0.89 -30.99 23.28
CA ARG A 551 0.45 -30.77 24.67
C ARG A 551 -0.80 -29.89 24.66
N THR A 552 -1.85 -30.33 25.33
CA THR A 552 -3.16 -29.65 25.31
C THR A 552 -3.99 -30.00 26.55
N PHE A 553 -5.18 -29.40 26.67
CA PHE A 553 -6.20 -29.81 27.62
C PHE A 553 -7.21 -30.67 26.86
N MET A 554 -7.35 -31.94 27.26
CA MET A 554 -8.05 -32.94 26.46
C MET A 554 -9.16 -33.62 27.26
N GLU A 555 -10.34 -33.74 26.66
CA GLU A 555 -11.41 -34.54 27.23
C GLU A 555 -10.97 -36.00 27.34
N GLY A 556 -11.05 -36.56 28.55
CA GLY A 556 -10.61 -37.93 28.84
C GLY A 556 -9.12 -38.12 29.14
N ALA A 557 -8.27 -37.09 29.03
CA ALA A 557 -6.85 -37.14 29.41
C ALA A 557 -6.38 -35.96 30.29
N GLY A 558 -7.29 -35.05 30.67
CA GLY A 558 -7.04 -33.99 31.65
C GLY A 558 -6.37 -32.72 31.10
N THR A 559 -6.00 -31.81 32.00
CA THR A 559 -5.31 -30.54 31.68
C THR A 559 -3.80 -30.72 31.46
N HIS A 560 -3.26 -31.90 31.75
CA HIS A 560 -1.85 -32.25 31.54
C HIS A 560 -1.68 -33.27 30.41
N ALA A 561 -2.59 -33.26 29.43
CA ALA A 561 -2.59 -34.23 28.34
C ALA A 561 -1.43 -34.03 27.35
N ILE A 562 -0.77 -35.14 27.03
CA ILE A 562 0.26 -35.23 26.00
C ILE A 562 -0.24 -36.19 24.93
N ALA A 563 -0.76 -35.64 23.83
CA ALA A 563 -1.24 -36.42 22.71
C ALA A 563 -0.09 -36.79 21.77
N VAL A 564 -0.08 -38.04 21.32
CA VAL A 564 0.90 -38.61 20.39
C VAL A 564 0.17 -39.11 19.16
N GLY A 565 0.47 -38.48 18.02
CA GLY A 565 -0.11 -38.82 16.73
C GLY A 565 0.92 -39.53 15.86
N PHE A 566 0.65 -40.77 15.45
CA PHE A 566 1.52 -41.53 14.55
C PHE A 566 1.04 -41.47 13.09
N PRO A 567 1.96 -41.48 12.09
CA PRO A 567 1.59 -41.53 10.67
C PRO A 567 0.78 -42.75 10.23
N ALA A 568 0.83 -43.83 11.01
CA ALA A 568 0.03 -45.03 10.77
C ALA A 568 -1.49 -44.84 11.05
N GLY A 569 -1.93 -43.65 11.47
CA GLY A 569 -3.35 -43.37 11.76
C GLY A 569 -3.86 -44.02 13.04
N VAL A 570 -2.96 -44.37 13.97
CA VAL A 570 -3.27 -44.82 15.34
C VAL A 570 -2.63 -43.82 16.29
N HIS A 571 -3.34 -43.42 17.34
CA HIS A 571 -2.98 -42.28 18.18
C HIS A 571 -3.24 -42.61 19.65
N ALA A 572 -2.57 -41.91 20.57
CA ALA A 572 -2.76 -42.08 22.00
C ALA A 572 -2.58 -40.77 22.78
N ALA A 573 -3.15 -40.68 23.97
CA ALA A 573 -2.96 -39.55 24.89
C ALA A 573 -2.49 -40.05 26.25
N PHE A 574 -1.43 -39.42 26.77
CA PHE A 574 -0.88 -39.65 28.09
C PHE A 574 -1.34 -38.56 29.05
N ASP A 575 -1.85 -38.95 30.20
CA ASP A 575 -2.14 -38.05 31.32
C ASP A 575 -0.86 -37.94 32.17
N ALA A 576 -0.19 -36.78 32.09
CA ALA A 576 1.05 -36.55 32.81
C ALA A 576 0.85 -36.27 34.31
N GLU A 577 -0.36 -35.97 34.74
CA GLU A 577 -0.71 -35.76 36.16
C GLU A 577 -0.98 -37.11 36.83
N ALA A 578 -1.79 -37.96 36.20
CA ALA A 578 -2.05 -39.32 36.68
C ALA A 578 -0.92 -40.31 36.38
N VAL A 579 0.00 -39.96 35.45
CA VAL A 579 1.13 -40.77 34.98
C VAL A 579 0.67 -42.10 34.36
N GLY A 580 -0.16 -42.01 33.33
CA GLY A 580 -0.70 -43.17 32.61
C GLY A 580 -1.24 -42.83 31.23
N TRP A 581 -1.32 -43.82 30.36
CA TRP A 581 -2.02 -43.69 29.07
C TRP A 581 -3.53 -43.69 29.33
N ALA A 582 -4.23 -42.68 28.82
CA ALA A 582 -5.65 -42.45 29.12
C ALA A 582 -6.57 -42.76 27.93
N LEU A 583 -6.11 -42.49 26.70
CA LEU A 583 -6.89 -42.70 25.48
C LEU A 583 -6.03 -43.30 24.36
N ALA A 584 -6.68 -44.06 23.49
CA ALA A 584 -6.16 -44.44 22.18
C ALA A 584 -7.27 -44.38 21.13
N TRP A 585 -6.96 -43.99 19.89
CA TRP A 585 -7.96 -43.86 18.81
C TRP A 585 -7.34 -44.01 17.41
N ARG A 586 -8.18 -44.05 16.38
CA ARG A 586 -7.77 -44.22 14.97
C ARG A 586 -8.16 -43.05 14.07
N TRP A 587 -7.51 -42.97 12.91
CA TRP A 587 -7.73 -42.05 11.80
C TRP A 587 -7.19 -40.64 12.00
N LYS A 588 -8.04 -39.66 12.29
CA LYS A 588 -7.63 -38.27 12.44
C LYS A 588 -7.06 -38.04 13.83
N PHE A 589 -5.99 -37.27 13.91
CA PHE A 589 -5.29 -37.04 15.17
C PHE A 589 -6.04 -36.05 16.07
N LEU A 590 -5.79 -34.75 15.91
CA LEU A 590 -6.36 -33.70 16.75
C LEU A 590 -6.48 -32.38 15.97
N ASP A 591 -7.34 -31.50 16.47
CA ASP A 591 -7.40 -30.10 16.07
C ASP A 591 -6.70 -29.23 17.13
N ALA A 592 -5.77 -28.38 16.70
CA ALA A 592 -5.05 -27.46 17.60
C ALA A 592 -5.86 -26.20 17.96
N GLU A 593 -7.04 -25.99 17.36
CA GLU A 593 -7.88 -24.80 17.53
C GLU A 593 -8.16 -24.49 19.00
N SER A 594 -8.58 -25.47 19.79
CA SER A 594 -8.84 -25.31 21.23
C SER A 594 -7.62 -24.84 22.04
N THR A 595 -6.40 -25.14 21.60
CA THR A 595 -5.18 -24.78 22.34
C THR A 595 -4.66 -23.40 21.94
N TRP A 596 -4.91 -22.98 20.71
CA TRP A 596 -4.43 -21.72 20.15
C TRP A 596 -5.45 -20.58 20.29
N ASP A 597 -6.74 -20.87 20.45
CA ASP A 597 -7.77 -19.86 20.71
C ASP A 597 -7.86 -19.51 22.20
N ASN A 598 -7.97 -20.50 23.08
CA ASN A 598 -7.99 -20.32 24.54
C ASN A 598 -7.79 -21.66 25.25
N ARG A 599 -6.74 -21.83 26.07
CA ARG A 599 -6.45 -23.07 26.83
C ARG A 599 -7.45 -23.29 27.98
N PHE A 600 -8.73 -23.40 27.70
CA PHE A 600 -9.72 -23.62 28.75
C PHE A 600 -10.95 -24.36 28.23
N THR A 601 -11.66 -23.82 27.24
CA THR A 601 -12.87 -24.44 26.71
C THR A 601 -13.16 -24.02 25.27
N PRO A 602 -13.58 -24.96 24.39
CA PRO A 602 -13.79 -26.39 24.67
C PRO A 602 -12.47 -27.17 24.77
N LEU A 603 -12.45 -28.23 25.58
CA LEU A 603 -11.31 -29.17 25.64
C LEU A 603 -11.11 -29.84 24.27
N ALA A 604 -9.86 -30.12 23.91
CA ALA A 604 -9.53 -30.89 22.72
C ALA A 604 -10.18 -32.29 22.80
N LYS A 605 -10.74 -32.76 21.68
CA LYS A 605 -11.29 -34.10 21.52
C LYS A 605 -10.56 -34.82 20.38
N PRO A 606 -10.41 -36.17 20.44
CA PRO A 606 -9.98 -36.93 19.28
C PRO A 606 -10.82 -36.56 18.05
N LEU A 607 -10.17 -36.24 16.92
CA LEU A 607 -10.88 -36.03 15.65
C LEU A 607 -11.25 -37.34 14.95
N GLY A 608 -10.57 -38.41 15.35
CA GLY A 608 -10.71 -39.74 14.77
C GLY A 608 -11.88 -40.54 15.36
N THR A 609 -11.95 -41.81 14.98
CA THR A 609 -12.97 -42.75 15.47
C THR A 609 -12.33 -43.87 16.27
N ASP A 610 -13.14 -44.84 16.71
CA ASP A 610 -12.68 -46.02 17.45
C ASP A 610 -11.90 -45.63 18.72
N ILE A 611 -12.50 -44.76 19.53
CA ILE A 611 -11.87 -44.23 20.74
C ILE A 611 -11.99 -45.27 21.85
N ILE A 612 -10.84 -45.70 22.38
CA ILE A 612 -10.75 -46.59 23.55
C ILE A 612 -10.24 -45.80 24.74
N LYS A 613 -10.95 -45.95 25.87
CA LYS A 613 -10.51 -45.46 27.18
C LYS A 613 -9.59 -46.51 27.81
N LEU A 614 -8.39 -46.07 28.20
CA LEU A 614 -7.44 -46.86 28.96
C LEU A 614 -7.63 -46.60 30.46
N PRO A 615 -7.09 -47.47 31.35
CA PRO A 615 -7.29 -47.33 32.78
C PRO A 615 -6.83 -45.96 33.30
N PRO A 616 -7.69 -45.22 34.04
CA PRO A 616 -7.27 -43.98 34.66
C PRO A 616 -6.32 -44.25 35.84
N GLY A 617 -5.45 -43.29 36.13
CA GLY A 617 -4.50 -43.36 37.24
C GLY A 617 -3.09 -43.84 36.84
N PRO A 618 -2.20 -44.05 37.82
CA PRO A 618 -0.83 -44.44 37.57
C PRO A 618 -0.75 -45.81 36.87
N ALA A 619 0.06 -45.89 35.83
CA ALA A 619 0.24 -47.13 35.06
C ALA A 619 0.83 -48.29 35.88
N VAL A 620 1.59 -47.98 36.92
CA VAL A 620 2.41 -48.93 37.68
C VAL A 620 2.22 -48.70 39.18
N ALA A 621 2.12 -49.79 39.94
CA ALA A 621 1.96 -49.75 41.39
C ALA A 621 2.53 -51.01 42.08
N VAL A 622 2.59 -50.98 43.41
CA VAL A 622 2.74 -52.17 44.23
C VAL A 622 1.37 -52.85 44.38
N TYR A 623 1.30 -54.15 44.15
CA TYR A 623 0.07 -54.92 44.32
C TYR A 623 -0.24 -55.15 45.79
N GLN A 624 -1.50 -54.90 46.15
CA GLN A 624 -2.08 -55.32 47.42
C GLN A 624 -3.41 -56.01 47.12
N ASP A 625 -3.58 -57.21 47.65
CA ASP A 625 -4.78 -58.00 47.42
C ASP A 625 -6.00 -57.36 48.08
N GLY A 626 -7.15 -57.39 47.39
CA GLY A 626 -8.40 -56.76 47.85
C GLY A 626 -8.40 -55.23 47.97
N LYS A 627 -7.30 -54.53 47.65
CA LYS A 627 -7.21 -53.05 47.71
C LYS A 627 -7.38 -52.39 46.33
N PRO A 628 -8.09 -51.24 46.23
CA PRO A 628 -8.18 -50.47 44.99
C PRO A 628 -6.82 -50.08 44.42
N TRP A 629 -6.74 -49.92 43.09
CA TRP A 629 -5.52 -49.42 42.45
C TRP A 629 -5.13 -48.03 42.98
N PRO A 630 -3.85 -47.77 43.31
CA PRO A 630 -3.43 -46.49 43.84
C PRO A 630 -3.75 -45.30 42.92
N LYS A 631 -4.00 -44.14 43.51
CA LYS A 631 -4.27 -42.88 42.76
C LYS A 631 -3.02 -42.06 42.46
N GLY A 632 -1.85 -42.47 42.95
CA GLY A 632 -0.57 -41.78 42.78
C GLY A 632 0.61 -42.69 43.11
N GLY A 633 1.80 -42.12 43.31
CA GLY A 633 3.02 -42.88 43.64
C GLY A 633 4.01 -43.01 42.48
N LEU A 634 3.68 -42.44 41.31
CA LEU A 634 4.62 -42.27 40.20
C LEU A 634 5.05 -40.80 40.08
N GLN A 635 6.32 -40.58 39.78
CA GLN A 635 6.87 -39.25 39.49
C GLN A 635 7.16 -39.13 38.00
N PHE A 636 6.39 -38.31 37.29
CA PHE A 636 6.64 -38.03 35.87
C PHE A 636 7.86 -37.12 35.68
N SER A 637 8.78 -37.55 34.81
CA SER A 637 10.05 -36.86 34.54
C SER A 637 10.13 -36.28 33.11
N GLY A 638 9.07 -36.42 32.30
CA GLY A 638 9.01 -35.95 30.92
C GLY A 638 9.09 -37.07 29.88
N TYR A 639 9.46 -36.73 28.64
CA TYR A 639 9.64 -37.70 27.55
C TYR A 639 10.88 -37.35 26.71
N ARG A 640 11.47 -38.36 26.06
CA ARG A 640 12.54 -38.21 25.07
C ARG A 640 12.04 -38.62 23.70
N LEU A 641 12.49 -37.95 22.65
CA LEU A 641 12.15 -38.30 21.26
C LEU A 641 13.30 -39.07 20.63
N ALA A 642 13.01 -40.21 20.03
CA ALA A 642 13.95 -40.91 19.16
C ALA A 642 14.15 -40.15 17.83
N LYS A 643 15.15 -40.55 17.03
CA LYS A 643 15.46 -39.90 15.73
C LYS A 643 14.28 -39.89 14.76
N ASP A 644 13.45 -40.93 14.82
CA ASP A 644 12.23 -41.08 14.02
C ASP A 644 11.05 -40.24 14.55
N GLY A 645 11.20 -39.59 15.72
CA GLY A 645 10.17 -38.81 16.40
C GLY A 645 9.33 -39.59 17.42
N THR A 646 9.55 -40.89 17.60
CA THR A 646 8.80 -41.71 18.56
C THR A 646 9.09 -41.26 20.01
N PRO A 647 8.07 -40.91 20.81
CA PRO A 647 8.27 -40.51 22.20
C PRO A 647 8.38 -41.69 23.15
N THR A 648 9.38 -41.65 24.04
CA THR A 648 9.51 -42.52 25.21
C THR A 648 9.27 -41.71 26.47
N PHE A 649 8.22 -42.05 27.22
CA PHE A 649 7.83 -41.40 28.47
C PHE A 649 8.68 -41.93 29.62
N LEU A 650 9.03 -41.04 30.55
CA LEU A 650 9.96 -41.30 31.64
C LEU A 650 9.28 -40.99 32.97
N TYR A 651 9.25 -41.96 33.85
CA TYR A 651 8.75 -41.77 35.21
C TYR A 651 9.40 -42.77 36.16
N SER A 652 9.23 -42.56 37.46
CA SER A 652 9.79 -43.44 38.49
C SER A 652 8.76 -43.84 39.54
N HIS A 653 8.99 -45.02 40.12
CA HIS A 653 8.32 -45.49 41.32
C HIS A 653 9.41 -45.75 42.38
N GLY A 654 9.57 -44.84 43.35
CA GLY A 654 10.70 -44.89 44.27
C GLY A 654 12.04 -44.85 43.52
N LYS A 655 12.91 -45.86 43.73
CA LYS A 655 14.20 -45.98 43.04
C LYS A 655 14.10 -46.57 41.62
N THR A 656 12.99 -47.21 41.27
CA THR A 656 12.81 -47.84 39.97
C THR A 656 12.55 -46.79 38.90
N LYS A 657 13.42 -46.70 37.90
CA LYS A 657 13.22 -45.90 36.68
C LYS A 657 12.42 -46.72 35.67
N ILE A 658 11.42 -46.08 35.08
CA ILE A 658 10.50 -46.70 34.14
C ILE A 658 10.51 -45.89 32.84
N THR A 659 10.70 -46.58 31.72
CA THR A 659 10.46 -46.04 30.39
C THR A 659 9.23 -46.69 29.79
N ASP A 660 8.38 -45.92 29.12
CA ASP A 660 7.15 -46.41 28.49
C ASP A 660 7.02 -45.83 27.08
N THR A 661 7.00 -46.72 26.09
CA THR A 661 6.95 -46.36 24.67
C THR A 661 5.77 -47.05 24.00
N LEU A 662 4.95 -46.28 23.29
CA LEU A 662 3.95 -46.80 22.36
C LEU A 662 4.44 -46.66 20.93
N THR A 663 4.28 -47.72 20.13
CA THR A 663 4.54 -47.70 18.68
C THR A 663 3.39 -48.32 17.90
N PRO A 664 3.13 -47.90 16.65
CA PRO A 664 2.11 -48.54 15.82
C PRO A 664 2.45 -50.01 15.51
N LYS A 665 1.44 -50.88 15.61
CA LYS A 665 1.54 -52.29 15.21
C LYS A 665 0.24 -52.74 14.55
N GLY A 666 0.25 -52.87 13.22
CA GLY A 666 -0.97 -53.15 12.46
C GLY A 666 -2.01 -52.05 12.66
N LYS A 667 -3.24 -52.41 13.01
CA LYS A 667 -4.34 -51.47 13.34
C LYS A 667 -4.38 -51.05 14.82
N GLY A 668 -3.35 -51.37 15.59
CA GLY A 668 -3.28 -51.13 17.02
C GLY A 668 -1.94 -50.56 17.47
N LEU A 669 -1.63 -50.71 18.75
CA LEU A 669 -0.40 -50.18 19.37
C LEU A 669 0.37 -51.29 20.07
N ARG A 670 1.70 -51.21 20.04
CA ARG A 670 2.58 -52.00 20.89
C ARG A 670 3.11 -51.10 21.99
N ARG A 671 2.87 -51.49 23.25
CA ARG A 671 3.43 -50.85 24.44
C ARG A 671 4.64 -51.63 24.91
N ARG A 672 5.75 -50.93 25.09
CA ARG A 672 7.00 -51.50 25.58
C ARG A 672 7.47 -50.70 26.78
N MET A 673 7.51 -51.37 27.93
CA MET A 673 7.93 -50.79 29.19
C MET A 673 9.24 -51.40 29.66
N GLU A 674 10.16 -50.56 30.14
CA GLU A 674 11.44 -51.02 30.70
C GLU A 674 11.58 -50.54 32.14
N PHE A 675 12.02 -51.43 33.02
CA PHE A 675 12.17 -51.18 34.45
C PHE A 675 13.63 -51.43 34.84
N ASN A 676 14.23 -50.49 35.59
CA ASN A 676 15.62 -50.57 36.03
C ASN A 676 15.81 -49.91 37.41
N GLY A 677 16.78 -50.40 38.20
CA GLY A 677 17.32 -49.71 39.38
C GLY A 677 16.74 -50.13 40.74
N ALA A 678 16.01 -51.25 40.83
CA ALA A 678 15.57 -51.83 42.11
C ALA A 678 15.25 -53.33 41.99
N GLU A 679 15.10 -54.01 43.14
CA GLU A 679 14.54 -55.37 43.28
C GLU A 679 13.10 -55.33 43.79
N GLY A 680 12.36 -56.43 43.56
CA GLY A 680 10.98 -56.59 44.02
C GLY A 680 10.01 -56.88 42.88
N VAL A 681 8.71 -56.73 43.13
CA VAL A 681 7.66 -56.93 42.12
C VAL A 681 6.83 -55.66 42.01
N LEU A 682 6.83 -55.06 40.82
CA LEU A 682 5.87 -54.02 40.46
C LEU A 682 4.81 -54.61 39.54
N TRP A 683 3.68 -53.93 39.48
CA TRP A 683 2.52 -54.39 38.72
C TRP A 683 2.08 -53.31 37.75
N VAL A 684 1.73 -53.72 36.54
CA VAL A 684 1.23 -52.82 35.50
C VAL A 684 -0.26 -53.05 35.32
N ARG A 685 -1.05 -51.99 35.42
CA ARG A 685 -2.48 -52.03 35.10
C ARG A 685 -2.66 -51.86 33.61
N LEU A 686 -3.15 -52.90 32.94
CA LEU A 686 -3.27 -52.94 31.49
C LEU A 686 -4.65 -52.53 31.00
N ALA A 687 -5.70 -53.01 31.66
CA ALA A 687 -7.09 -52.67 31.33
C ALA A 687 -8.03 -52.80 32.54
N VAL A 688 -9.20 -52.18 32.45
CA VAL A 688 -10.30 -52.29 33.41
C VAL A 688 -11.58 -52.51 32.61
N GLY A 689 -12.41 -53.45 33.05
CA GLY A 689 -13.69 -53.80 32.42
C GLY A 689 -14.61 -54.49 33.42
N GLU A 690 -15.81 -54.89 33.01
CA GLU A 690 -16.67 -55.72 33.87
C GLU A 690 -16.20 -57.18 33.80
N ASN A 691 -15.91 -57.66 32.60
CA ASN A 691 -15.42 -58.99 32.30
C ASN A 691 -14.28 -58.96 31.26
N PHE A 692 -13.41 -59.97 31.32
CA PHE A 692 -12.43 -60.25 30.28
C PHE A 692 -12.59 -61.68 29.81
N ARG A 693 -12.75 -61.87 28.51
CA ARG A 693 -12.78 -63.19 27.87
C ARG A 693 -11.38 -63.51 27.38
N THR A 694 -10.99 -64.78 27.45
CA THR A 694 -9.75 -65.27 26.86
C THR A 694 -10.08 -66.27 25.75
N LYS A 695 -9.41 -66.15 24.61
CA LYS A 695 -9.50 -67.13 23.50
C LYS A 695 -8.32 -68.09 23.51
N GLU A 696 -7.15 -67.60 23.93
CA GLU A 696 -5.87 -68.30 23.96
C GLU A 696 -5.07 -67.77 25.14
N VAL A 697 -4.14 -68.57 25.69
CA VAL A 697 -3.31 -68.16 26.83
C VAL A 697 -2.57 -66.86 26.49
N GLY A 698 -2.79 -65.82 27.29
CA GLY A 698 -2.17 -64.51 27.08
C GLY A 698 -2.93 -63.54 26.18
N VAL A 699 -4.08 -63.93 25.60
CA VAL A 699 -4.92 -63.06 24.77
C VAL A 699 -6.22 -62.73 25.51
N TRP A 700 -6.39 -61.46 25.88
CA TRP A 700 -7.50 -60.97 26.70
C TRP A 700 -8.38 -60.01 25.90
N ILE A 701 -9.69 -60.24 25.89
CA ILE A 701 -10.68 -59.40 25.21
C ILE A 701 -11.60 -58.79 26.26
N GLY A 702 -11.52 -57.47 26.44
CA GLY A 702 -12.40 -56.73 27.33
C GLY A 702 -13.75 -56.40 26.69
N ASP A 703 -14.73 -55.99 27.51
CA ASP A 703 -16.08 -55.63 27.06
C ASP A 703 -16.10 -54.41 26.10
N ASN A 704 -15.05 -53.58 26.12
CA ASN A 704 -14.84 -52.45 25.21
C ASN A 704 -14.21 -52.85 23.86
N GLN A 705 -14.21 -54.15 23.54
CA GLN A 705 -13.56 -54.75 22.37
C GLN A 705 -12.04 -54.55 22.28
N LEU A 706 -11.40 -54.02 23.33
CA LEU A 706 -9.95 -53.97 23.41
C LEU A 706 -9.40 -55.38 23.61
N THR A 707 -8.63 -55.84 22.62
CA THR A 707 -7.85 -57.07 22.68
C THR A 707 -6.42 -56.75 23.12
N LEU A 708 -5.97 -57.39 24.20
CA LEU A 708 -4.64 -57.27 24.79
C LEU A 708 -3.89 -58.59 24.67
N ILE A 709 -2.71 -58.55 24.06
CA ILE A 709 -1.78 -59.67 24.05
C ILE A 709 -0.74 -59.42 25.13
N ALA A 710 -0.90 -60.10 26.26
CA ALA A 710 -0.09 -59.98 27.47
C ALA A 710 0.02 -61.36 28.16
N PRO A 711 1.02 -62.18 27.82
CA PRO A 711 1.14 -63.58 28.29
C PRO A 711 1.23 -63.74 29.81
N THR A 712 1.79 -62.76 30.51
CA THR A 712 1.98 -62.79 31.96
C THR A 712 0.83 -62.17 32.75
N ALA A 713 -0.17 -61.60 32.06
CA ALA A 713 -1.27 -60.91 32.71
C ALA A 713 -2.31 -61.89 33.26
N PHE A 714 -3.02 -61.46 34.30
CA PHE A 714 -4.20 -62.15 34.81
C PHE A 714 -5.23 -61.15 35.33
N THR A 715 -6.45 -61.63 35.56
CA THR A 715 -7.56 -60.81 36.03
C THR A 715 -7.68 -60.84 37.55
N ARG A 716 -8.04 -59.69 38.14
CA ARG A 716 -8.50 -59.61 39.53
C ARG A 716 -9.81 -58.87 39.61
N ARG A 717 -10.67 -59.25 40.54
CA ARG A 717 -11.97 -58.60 40.76
C ARG A 717 -11.89 -57.67 41.95
N ILE A 718 -12.32 -56.42 41.77
CA ILE A 718 -12.47 -55.41 42.82
C ILE A 718 -13.88 -54.83 42.72
N GLY A 719 -14.75 -55.26 43.65
CA GLY A 719 -16.17 -54.91 43.62
C GLY A 719 -16.84 -55.36 42.33
N LYS A 720 -17.43 -54.41 41.58
CA LYS A 720 -18.08 -54.65 40.28
C LYS A 720 -17.14 -54.60 39.08
N GLN A 721 -15.86 -54.25 39.27
CA GLN A 721 -14.89 -54.12 38.19
C GLN A 721 -13.88 -55.27 38.21
N THR A 722 -13.43 -55.66 37.03
CA THR A 722 -12.30 -56.56 36.81
C THR A 722 -11.13 -55.75 36.27
N GLU A 723 -9.93 -55.98 36.79
CA GLU A 723 -8.70 -55.36 36.30
C GLU A 723 -7.81 -56.43 35.68
N LEU A 724 -7.25 -56.13 34.51
CA LEU A 724 -6.19 -56.93 33.89
C LEU A 724 -4.84 -56.34 34.29
N ILE A 725 -4.05 -57.11 35.04
CA ILE A 725 -2.77 -56.68 35.59
C ILE A 725 -1.66 -57.66 35.23
N ALA A 726 -0.43 -57.15 35.07
CA ALA A 726 0.75 -57.97 34.78
C ALA A 726 1.84 -57.74 35.84
N PRO A 727 2.40 -58.82 36.43
CA PRO A 727 3.54 -58.72 37.33
C PRO A 727 4.82 -58.46 36.55
N VAL A 728 5.68 -57.62 37.12
CA VAL A 728 7.02 -57.29 36.62
C VAL A 728 8.01 -57.57 37.75
N LYS A 729 8.69 -58.71 37.65
CA LYS A 729 9.76 -59.10 38.59
C LYS A 729 11.02 -58.28 38.25
N LEU A 730 11.43 -57.41 39.16
CA LEU A 730 12.59 -56.54 39.02
C LEU A 730 13.87 -57.26 39.45
N LYS A 731 15.00 -56.91 38.84
CA LYS A 731 16.33 -57.47 39.12
C LYS A 731 17.27 -56.35 39.58
N ALA A 732 18.04 -56.51 40.65
CA ALA A 732 18.91 -55.44 41.21
C ALA A 732 19.80 -54.81 40.15
N ASN A 733 20.48 -55.65 39.38
CA ASN A 733 21.51 -55.25 38.42
C ASN A 733 21.09 -55.57 36.98
N GLY A 734 19.80 -55.44 36.67
CA GLY A 734 19.27 -55.84 35.37
C GLY A 734 18.08 -55.01 34.91
N LYS A 735 17.76 -55.19 33.63
CA LYS A 735 16.63 -54.57 32.95
C LYS A 735 15.52 -55.60 32.80
N THR A 736 14.32 -55.28 33.28
CA THR A 736 13.12 -56.07 33.01
C THR A 736 12.27 -55.37 31.97
N ILE A 737 11.76 -56.11 30.98
CA ILE A 737 10.93 -55.58 29.90
C ILE A 737 9.55 -56.23 29.99
N LEU A 738 8.51 -55.41 29.86
CA LEU A 738 7.14 -55.85 29.62
C LEU A 738 6.70 -55.34 28.24
N GLU A 739 6.24 -56.24 27.38
CA GLU A 739 5.64 -55.90 26.09
C GLU A 739 4.18 -56.34 26.05
N VAL A 740 3.33 -55.45 25.55
CA VAL A 740 1.89 -55.67 25.41
C VAL A 740 1.44 -55.15 24.05
N GLU A 741 0.65 -55.93 23.33
CA GLU A 741 -0.02 -55.44 22.11
C GLU A 741 -1.48 -55.11 22.42
N LEU A 742 -1.94 -53.95 21.93
CA LEU A 742 -3.30 -53.44 22.03
C LEU A 742 -3.92 -53.43 20.63
N LYS A 743 -5.07 -54.07 20.45
CA LYS A 743 -5.83 -54.11 19.20
C LYS A 743 -7.30 -53.82 19.47
N TRP A 744 -7.91 -52.96 18.66
CA TRP A 744 -9.34 -52.61 18.70
C TRP A 744 -9.78 -52.14 17.32
#